data_AF-A0AAD3N055-F1
#
_entry.id   AF-A0AAD3N055-F1
#
_cell.length_a   1.000
_cell.length_b   1.000
_cell.length_c   1.000
_cell.angle_alpha   90.00
_cell.angle_beta   90.00
_cell.angle_gamma   90.00
#
_symmetry.space_group_name_H-M   'P 1'
#
loop_
_entity.id
_entity.type
_entity.pdbx_description
1 polymer ?
#
loop_
_entity_poly.entity_id
_entity_poly.type
_entity_poly.pdbx_seq_one_letter_code
_entity_poly.pdbx_strand_id
1 'polypeptide(L)'
;MPVFHTKTIESILEPVAQQISHLVIMHEEGEVDGKAIPDLSAPVAAVQAAVSNLVRVGKETVQTTEDQIMKRDMPPAFIKVENACTKLVQAASMLKADPYSVPARDYLIDGSRGILSGTSDLLLTFDEAEVRKIIRVCKGILEYLTVAEVVESMEDLITYTKNLGPGMTKMAKMIDERQQELTHQEHRVMLVNSMNTVKELLPILISGIKIFVTTKTSGSQGVEEALKNRNFTFEKMSAEINEIIRVLQLTSWDEDAWANKDTEAMKRALGLIDSKMAQAKNWLRDPNAQPGDAGEQAIRQILDEAGKVGELCAGKERRDILGTAKTLGQMTDQVSEMRARGQGASPAAMQKAQQVSQGLDVLTGKVENAARKLEAMTNSKQAIAKRIDAAQNWLADPNGGPEGEENIKALLTEAKKIADMCEDPKERDDILRSIGEIAAMTAKLSDLRRQGKGDTPEARALAKQIATALQNLQSKTNKAVANSRPAKAAVHLEGKIEQAQRWIDNPTMDDSGVGQAAIRGLVAEGRRLANALPGPYRQELLGKCEQVEQLMAQLADLAARGEGDSPQARAVAQQLQEALKDLKGKMQEAMTQEVSDIFSDTTTPIKLLAVAATAPLDAPNRDEVFEERAANFENHANKLGTTAEKAAAVGTANKSTVEGIQAAVKSTRDLTPQVVSAARILLRNPGNQAAYEHFETMKNQWIDNVEKMTGLVDEAIDTKSLLDASEEAIKKDLDKCRVAMANHQPQMLVAGATSIARRANRILLVAKREVENSEDPKFREVVKAASDELSQTISPMVMDAKAVAGNIQDPSLQKGFLDSGYKILGAVAKVREAFQPQEPDFPPPPPELDQLNLNDEAAPPKPPLPEGEVPPPRPPPPEEKDEEFPEQKAGDMVNEPMMVAARQLHDEARKWSSKGNDIIGAAKRMALLMAEMSRLVRGGSGNKRALIQCAKDIAKASDEVTRLAKEVAKQCTDKRIRTNLLQVCERIPTISTQLKILSTVKATMLGRTNISEEESEQATEMLVHNAQNLMQSVKETVREAEAASIKIRTDAGFTLHWVRKTPWYQ
;
A
#
# COMPACT_ATOMS: atom_id res chain seq x y z
N MET A 1 14.28 -19.25 -11.27
CA MET A 1 14.69 -17.84 -11.04
C MET A 1 15.48 -17.77 -9.74
N PRO A 2 16.45 -16.85 -9.59
CA PRO A 2 17.14 -16.66 -8.31
C PRO A 2 16.14 -16.21 -7.24
N VAL A 3 16.09 -16.87 -6.09
CA VAL A 3 15.24 -16.50 -4.95
C VAL A 3 16.08 -16.03 -3.78
N PHE A 4 15.55 -15.10 -2.99
CA PHE A 4 16.21 -14.51 -1.81
C PHE A 4 15.17 -13.96 -0.82
N HIS A 5 13.99 -14.58 -0.79
CA HIS A 5 12.85 -14.15 0.04
C HIS A 5 13.00 -14.51 1.52
N THR A 6 14.04 -15.24 1.90
CA THR A 6 14.40 -15.49 3.31
C THR A 6 15.84 -15.11 3.62
N LYS A 7 16.08 -14.73 4.88
CA LYS A 7 17.41 -14.37 5.41
C LYS A 7 18.39 -15.53 5.26
N THR A 8 17.93 -16.75 5.49
CA THR A 8 18.74 -17.95 5.28
C THR A 8 19.20 -18.06 3.82
N ILE A 9 18.30 -17.91 2.84
CA ILE A 9 18.67 -17.98 1.42
C ILE A 9 19.63 -16.84 1.04
N GLU A 10 19.33 -15.62 1.45
CA GLU A 10 20.16 -14.43 1.20
C GLU A 10 21.57 -14.62 1.77
N SER A 11 21.70 -15.07 3.03
CA SER A 11 23.00 -15.26 3.71
C SER A 11 23.88 -16.35 3.10
N ILE A 12 23.28 -17.32 2.40
CA ILE A 12 24.02 -18.38 1.69
C ILE A 12 24.37 -17.93 0.27
N LEU A 13 23.43 -17.30 -0.45
CA LEU A 13 23.66 -16.86 -1.83
C LEU A 13 24.61 -15.66 -1.92
N GLU A 14 24.62 -14.76 -0.95
CA GLU A 14 25.53 -13.60 -0.96
C GLU A 14 27.02 -13.99 -1.08
N PRO A 15 27.59 -14.83 -0.20
CA PRO A 15 29.00 -15.21 -0.30
C PRO A 15 29.29 -16.10 -1.53
N VAL A 16 28.32 -16.90 -1.99
CA VAL A 16 28.45 -17.68 -3.23
C VAL A 16 28.52 -16.74 -4.44
N ALA A 17 27.60 -15.77 -4.54
CA ALA A 17 27.60 -14.76 -5.58
C ALA A 17 28.87 -13.91 -5.56
N GLN A 18 29.38 -13.56 -4.38
CA GLN A 18 30.63 -12.83 -4.25
C GLN A 18 31.82 -13.59 -4.85
N GLN A 19 31.96 -14.89 -4.53
CA GLN A 19 33.04 -15.72 -5.09
C GLN A 19 32.89 -15.89 -6.61
N ILE A 20 31.67 -16.14 -7.08
CA ILE A 20 31.38 -16.25 -8.51
C ILE A 20 31.66 -14.94 -9.24
N SER A 21 31.36 -13.78 -8.64
CA SER A 21 31.61 -12.46 -9.25
C SER A 21 33.08 -12.28 -9.63
N HIS A 22 34.01 -12.78 -8.82
CA HIS A 22 35.44 -12.72 -9.11
C HIS A 22 35.81 -13.58 -10.33
N LEU A 23 35.22 -14.78 -10.46
CA LEU A 23 35.42 -15.64 -11.63
C LEU A 23 34.88 -14.99 -12.92
N VAL A 24 33.73 -14.32 -12.83
CA VAL A 24 33.12 -13.61 -13.97
C VAL A 24 33.96 -12.40 -14.39
N ILE A 25 34.55 -11.66 -13.44
CA ILE A 25 35.46 -10.56 -13.74
C ILE A 25 36.71 -11.07 -14.47
N MET A 26 37.33 -12.15 -13.97
CA MET A 26 38.51 -12.75 -14.62
C MET A 26 38.20 -13.28 -16.01
N HIS A 27 37.00 -13.86 -16.20
CA HIS A 27 36.51 -14.25 -17.53
C HIS A 27 36.46 -13.05 -18.48
N GLU A 28 35.87 -11.93 -18.05
CA GLU A 28 35.75 -10.72 -18.86
C GLU A 28 37.12 -10.13 -19.23
N GLU A 29 38.08 -10.11 -18.30
CA GLU A 29 39.45 -9.66 -18.55
C GLU A 29 40.16 -10.53 -19.59
N GLY A 30 39.91 -11.83 -19.59
CA GLY A 30 40.43 -12.73 -20.61
C GLY A 30 39.71 -12.63 -21.95
N GLU A 31 38.46 -12.18 -21.99
CA GLU A 31 37.66 -12.04 -23.21
C GLU A 31 37.89 -10.68 -23.90
N VAL A 32 37.86 -9.58 -23.14
CA VAL A 32 37.91 -8.21 -23.66
C VAL A 32 39.34 -7.66 -23.70
N ASP A 33 40.10 -7.82 -22.61
CA ASP A 33 41.46 -7.27 -22.52
C ASP A 33 42.51 -8.24 -23.14
N GLY A 34 42.09 -9.45 -23.53
CA GLY A 34 42.97 -10.50 -24.07
C GLY A 34 44.08 -10.94 -23.10
N LYS A 35 43.86 -10.78 -21.79
CA LYS A 35 44.84 -11.11 -20.75
C LYS A 35 44.83 -12.61 -20.44
N ALA A 36 45.99 -13.14 -20.06
CA ALA A 36 46.09 -14.49 -19.51
C ALA A 36 45.27 -14.60 -18.21
N ILE A 37 44.39 -15.60 -18.11
CA ILE A 37 43.64 -15.88 -16.88
C ILE A 37 44.56 -16.64 -15.90
N PRO A 38 44.70 -16.19 -14.64
CA PRO A 38 45.58 -16.83 -13.66
C PRO A 38 45.08 -18.23 -13.24
N ASP A 39 45.90 -18.99 -12.49
CA ASP A 39 45.50 -20.29 -11.95
C ASP A 39 44.27 -20.16 -11.04
N LEU A 40 43.14 -20.73 -11.51
CA LEU A 40 41.86 -20.68 -10.82
C LEU A 40 41.64 -21.85 -9.84
N SER A 41 42.62 -22.74 -9.66
CA SER A 41 42.48 -23.93 -8.81
C SER A 41 42.03 -23.59 -7.39
N ALA A 42 42.63 -22.57 -6.76
CA ALA A 42 42.26 -22.15 -5.40
C ALA A 42 40.88 -21.45 -5.34
N PRO A 43 40.57 -20.44 -6.18
CA PRO A 43 39.23 -19.85 -6.23
C PRO A 43 38.11 -20.86 -6.50
N VAL A 44 38.31 -21.80 -7.42
CA VAL A 44 37.31 -22.83 -7.75
C VAL A 44 37.15 -23.84 -6.62
N ALA A 45 38.23 -24.23 -5.95
CA ALA A 45 38.16 -25.10 -4.76
C ALA A 45 37.36 -24.45 -3.62
N ALA A 46 37.50 -23.14 -3.43
CA ALA A 46 36.71 -22.40 -2.44
C ALA A 46 35.20 -22.42 -2.77
N VAL A 47 34.83 -22.21 -4.04
CA VAL A 47 33.44 -22.31 -4.52
C VAL A 47 32.91 -23.73 -4.29
N GLN A 48 33.69 -24.75 -4.62
CA GLN A 48 33.30 -26.14 -4.41
C GLN A 48 33.07 -26.46 -2.93
N ALA A 49 33.97 -25.99 -2.05
CA ALA A 49 33.82 -26.17 -0.61
C ALA A 49 32.56 -25.49 -0.06
N ALA A 50 32.22 -24.29 -0.57
CA ALA A 50 31.04 -23.55 -0.15
C ALA A 50 29.73 -24.29 -0.45
N VAL A 51 29.62 -24.97 -1.61
CA VAL A 51 28.39 -25.67 -2.01
C VAL A 51 28.38 -27.16 -1.67
N SER A 52 29.54 -27.76 -1.39
CA SER A 52 29.65 -29.20 -1.11
C SER A 52 28.86 -29.63 0.12
N ASN A 53 28.91 -28.84 1.20
CA ASN A 53 28.12 -29.12 2.40
C ASN A 53 26.61 -29.07 2.12
N LEU A 54 26.16 -28.11 1.31
CA LEU A 54 24.76 -27.96 0.96
C LEU A 54 24.24 -29.15 0.15
N VAL A 55 25.02 -29.63 -0.84
CA VAL A 55 24.70 -30.83 -1.62
C VAL A 55 24.67 -32.07 -0.74
N ARG A 56 25.64 -32.21 0.18
CA ARG A 56 25.70 -33.35 1.11
C ARG A 56 24.45 -33.41 1.99
N VAL A 57 24.07 -32.28 2.61
CA VAL A 57 22.84 -32.19 3.41
C VAL A 57 21.59 -32.45 2.57
N GLY A 58 21.55 -31.98 1.32
CA GLY A 58 20.47 -32.29 0.36
C GLY A 58 20.32 -33.80 0.11
N LYS A 59 21.43 -34.51 -0.13
CA LYS A 59 21.43 -35.97 -0.34
C LYS A 59 20.99 -36.73 0.92
N GLU A 60 21.51 -36.36 2.08
CA GLU A 60 21.12 -36.96 3.37
C GLU A 60 19.62 -36.75 3.63
N THR A 61 19.11 -35.54 3.40
CA THR A 61 17.70 -35.19 3.63
C THR A 61 16.75 -35.96 2.71
N VAL A 62 17.09 -36.14 1.43
CA VAL A 62 16.25 -36.90 0.48
C VAL A 62 16.11 -38.37 0.87
N GLN A 63 17.14 -38.95 1.48
CA GLN A 63 17.11 -40.35 1.92
C GLN A 63 16.19 -40.55 3.13
N THR A 64 16.14 -39.57 4.04
CA THR A 64 15.38 -39.68 5.30
C THR A 64 13.99 -39.06 5.25
N THR A 65 13.71 -38.17 4.30
CA THR A 65 12.43 -37.46 4.22
C THR A 65 11.29 -38.39 3.78
N GLU A 66 10.07 -38.09 4.22
CA GLU A 66 8.83 -38.71 3.71
C GLU A 66 8.14 -37.82 2.67
N ASP A 67 8.60 -36.57 2.49
CA ASP A 67 8.05 -35.62 1.53
C ASP A 67 8.36 -36.04 0.09
N GLN A 68 7.33 -36.48 -0.64
CA GLN A 68 7.44 -36.95 -2.02
C GLN A 68 7.83 -35.85 -3.00
N ILE A 69 7.40 -34.61 -2.76
CA ILE A 69 7.74 -33.46 -3.60
C ILE A 69 9.23 -33.19 -3.45
N MET A 70 9.74 -33.19 -2.21
CA MET A 70 11.17 -33.02 -1.96
C MET A 70 12.00 -34.16 -2.58
N LYS A 71 11.54 -35.41 -2.51
CA LYS A 71 12.22 -36.55 -3.16
C LYS A 71 12.34 -36.41 -4.67
N ARG A 72 11.35 -35.77 -5.31
CA ARG A 72 11.34 -35.51 -6.75
C ARG A 72 12.21 -34.31 -7.12
N ASP A 73 12.06 -33.21 -6.40
CA ASP A 73 12.59 -31.90 -6.83
C ASP A 73 14.03 -31.66 -6.36
N MET A 74 14.45 -32.31 -5.27
CA MET A 74 15.80 -32.11 -4.74
C MET A 74 16.92 -32.71 -5.60
N PRO A 75 16.80 -33.92 -6.18
CA PRO A 75 17.87 -34.48 -6.99
C PRO A 75 18.27 -33.64 -8.21
N PRO A 76 17.33 -33.14 -9.03
CA PRO A 76 17.66 -32.23 -10.13
C PRO A 76 18.46 -31.01 -9.67
N ALA A 77 18.13 -30.43 -8.51
CA ALA A 77 18.78 -29.24 -7.99
C ALA A 77 20.24 -29.49 -7.60
N PHE A 78 20.53 -30.54 -6.81
CA PHE A 78 21.93 -30.83 -6.46
C PHE A 78 22.75 -31.41 -7.63
N ILE A 79 22.14 -32.14 -8.57
CA ILE A 79 22.82 -32.59 -9.80
C ILE A 79 23.30 -31.38 -10.61
N LYS A 80 22.49 -30.32 -10.68
CA LYS A 80 22.85 -29.07 -11.36
C LYS A 80 24.07 -28.42 -10.71
N VAL A 81 24.14 -28.40 -9.37
CA VAL A 81 25.30 -27.88 -8.61
C VAL A 81 26.55 -28.74 -8.85
N GLU A 82 26.44 -30.07 -8.83
CA GLU A 82 27.56 -30.99 -9.06
C GLU A 82 28.12 -30.88 -10.48
N ASN A 83 27.23 -30.79 -11.47
CA ASN A 83 27.62 -30.57 -12.87
C ASN A 83 28.33 -29.23 -13.04
N ALA A 84 27.84 -28.17 -12.37
CA ALA A 84 28.46 -26.86 -12.40
C ALA A 84 29.86 -26.85 -11.74
N CYS A 85 30.02 -27.50 -10.59
CA CYS A 85 31.33 -27.68 -9.94
C CYS A 85 32.30 -28.41 -10.86
N THR A 86 31.84 -29.49 -11.50
CA THR A 86 32.66 -30.29 -12.42
C THR A 86 33.14 -29.45 -13.60
N LYS A 87 32.25 -28.64 -14.19
CA LYS A 87 32.61 -27.70 -15.27
C LYS A 87 33.64 -26.66 -14.81
N LEU A 88 33.49 -26.09 -13.61
CA LEU A 88 34.45 -25.12 -13.07
C LEU A 88 35.84 -25.73 -12.85
N VAL A 89 35.91 -26.96 -12.32
CA VAL A 89 37.19 -27.67 -12.11
C VAL A 89 37.85 -28.00 -13.44
N GLN A 90 37.06 -28.43 -14.44
CA GLN A 90 37.57 -28.64 -15.80
C GLN A 90 38.10 -27.35 -16.42
N ALA A 91 37.35 -26.24 -16.30
CA ALA A 91 37.80 -24.93 -16.77
C ALA A 91 39.12 -24.49 -16.10
N ALA A 92 39.24 -24.66 -14.77
CA ALA A 92 40.46 -24.33 -14.04
C ALA A 92 41.67 -25.16 -14.50
N SER A 93 41.47 -26.47 -14.72
CA SER A 93 42.52 -27.35 -15.26
C SER A 93 42.96 -26.94 -16.66
N MET A 94 42.01 -26.61 -17.53
CA MET A 94 42.29 -26.15 -18.89
C MET A 94 43.01 -24.79 -18.91
N LEU A 95 42.60 -23.83 -18.09
CA LEU A 95 43.24 -22.51 -17.98
C LEU A 95 44.64 -22.59 -17.35
N LYS A 96 44.85 -23.56 -16.46
CA LYS A 96 46.19 -23.84 -15.91
C LYS A 96 47.15 -24.39 -16.97
N ALA A 97 46.65 -25.17 -17.91
CA ALA A 97 47.43 -25.69 -19.03
C ALA A 97 47.62 -24.64 -20.15
N ASP A 98 46.57 -23.88 -20.46
CA ASP A 98 46.55 -22.81 -21.45
C ASP A 98 45.74 -21.60 -20.94
N PRO A 99 46.41 -20.54 -20.45
CA PRO A 99 45.77 -19.34 -19.92
C PRO A 99 44.88 -18.55 -20.90
N TYR A 100 44.91 -18.87 -22.19
CA TYR A 100 44.13 -18.21 -23.24
C TYR A 100 43.03 -19.12 -23.82
N SER A 101 42.78 -20.28 -23.20
CA SER A 101 41.87 -21.30 -23.72
C SER A 101 40.41 -20.83 -23.81
N VAL A 102 39.93 -20.60 -25.04
CA VAL A 102 38.54 -20.18 -25.30
C VAL A 102 37.50 -21.18 -24.77
N PRO A 103 37.64 -22.51 -25.01
CA PRO A 103 36.68 -23.48 -24.49
C PRO A 103 36.62 -23.49 -22.95
N ALA A 104 37.74 -23.21 -22.29
CA ALA A 104 37.78 -23.11 -20.83
C ALA A 104 37.00 -21.89 -20.30
N ARG A 105 37.03 -20.76 -21.02
CA ARG A 105 36.23 -19.56 -20.69
C ARG A 105 34.73 -19.85 -20.78
N ASP A 106 34.30 -20.59 -21.80
CA ASP A 106 32.90 -21.01 -21.93
C ASP A 106 32.46 -21.92 -20.77
N TYR A 107 33.30 -22.90 -20.40
CA TYR A 107 33.04 -23.75 -19.25
C TYR A 107 33.03 -22.98 -17.92
N LEU A 108 33.89 -21.96 -17.78
CA LEU A 108 33.97 -21.11 -16.61
C LEU A 108 32.66 -20.35 -16.39
N ILE A 109 32.13 -19.67 -17.42
CA ILE A 109 30.89 -18.90 -17.27
C ILE A 109 29.67 -19.82 -17.06
N ASP A 110 29.59 -20.94 -17.78
CA ASP A 110 28.48 -21.87 -17.68
C ASP A 110 28.47 -22.56 -16.32
N GLY A 111 29.66 -22.90 -15.81
CA GLY A 111 29.86 -23.38 -14.45
C GLY A 111 29.44 -22.34 -13.42
N SER A 112 29.86 -21.08 -13.57
CA SER A 112 29.50 -19.97 -12.67
C SER A 112 27.99 -19.75 -12.58
N ARG A 113 27.29 -19.70 -13.73
CA ARG A 113 25.82 -19.61 -13.79
C ARG A 113 25.15 -20.84 -13.19
N GLY A 114 25.69 -22.02 -13.46
CA GLY A 114 25.20 -23.29 -12.93
C GLY A 114 25.27 -23.35 -11.41
N ILE A 115 26.31 -22.80 -10.79
CA ILE A 115 26.43 -22.69 -9.33
C ILE A 115 25.35 -21.77 -8.76
N LEU A 116 25.20 -20.55 -9.30
CA LEU A 116 24.22 -19.58 -8.78
C LEU A 116 22.80 -20.13 -8.87
N SER A 117 22.42 -20.62 -10.05
CA SER A 117 21.08 -21.15 -10.28
C SER A 117 20.84 -22.46 -9.52
N GLY A 118 21.79 -23.40 -9.54
CA GLY A 118 21.66 -24.68 -8.82
C GLY A 118 21.60 -24.51 -7.30
N THR A 119 22.39 -23.59 -6.73
CA THR A 119 22.35 -23.29 -5.28
C THR A 119 21.02 -22.63 -4.92
N SER A 120 20.53 -21.70 -5.74
CA SER A 120 19.20 -21.10 -5.55
C SER A 120 18.08 -22.13 -5.61
N ASP A 121 18.08 -23.02 -6.61
CA ASP A 121 17.06 -24.08 -6.77
C ASP A 121 17.10 -25.04 -5.56
N LEU A 122 18.31 -25.40 -5.10
CA LEU A 122 18.54 -26.28 -3.95
C LEU A 122 17.99 -25.67 -2.65
N LEU A 123 18.28 -24.38 -2.39
CA LEU A 123 17.77 -23.68 -1.22
C LEU A 123 16.25 -23.46 -1.29
N LEU A 124 15.71 -23.20 -2.48
CA LEU A 124 14.27 -23.04 -2.69
C LEU A 124 13.51 -24.31 -2.32
N THR A 125 13.96 -25.49 -2.75
CA THR A 125 13.26 -26.74 -2.41
C THR A 125 13.28 -27.03 -0.90
N PHE A 126 14.36 -26.68 -0.19
CA PHE A 126 14.39 -26.75 1.28
C PHE A 126 13.34 -25.83 1.89
N ASP A 127 13.28 -24.58 1.44
CA ASP A 127 12.33 -23.58 1.92
C ASP A 127 10.87 -24.00 1.68
N GLU A 128 10.56 -24.47 0.48
CA GLU A 128 9.23 -24.96 0.12
C GLU A 128 8.78 -26.13 1.01
N ALA A 129 9.71 -27.00 1.40
CA ALA A 129 9.42 -28.10 2.32
C ALA A 129 9.05 -27.59 3.73
N GLU A 130 9.74 -26.57 4.24
CA GLU A 130 9.38 -25.92 5.50
C GLU A 130 8.02 -25.22 5.41
N VAL A 131 7.76 -24.50 4.31
CA VAL A 131 6.46 -23.86 4.06
C VAL A 131 5.33 -24.89 4.02
N ARG A 132 5.52 -26.05 3.36
CA ARG A 132 4.52 -27.14 3.33
C ARG A 132 4.18 -27.67 4.72
N LYS A 133 5.12 -27.71 5.66
CA LYS A 133 4.85 -28.10 7.06
C LYS A 133 3.90 -27.10 7.73
N ILE A 134 4.12 -25.81 7.54
CA ILE A 134 3.25 -24.74 8.08
C ILE A 134 1.86 -24.83 7.46
N ILE A 135 1.77 -24.92 6.12
CA ILE A 135 0.50 -25.01 5.39
C ILE A 135 -0.31 -26.24 5.84
N ARG A 136 0.33 -27.37 6.11
CA ARG A 136 -0.36 -28.57 6.62
C ARG A 136 -1.05 -28.30 7.97
N VAL A 137 -0.40 -27.56 8.87
CA VAL A 137 -1.01 -27.15 10.14
C VAL A 137 -2.18 -26.20 9.87
N CYS A 138 -2.01 -25.18 9.03
CA CYS A 138 -3.09 -24.26 8.66
C CYS A 138 -4.31 -24.98 8.07
N LYS A 139 -4.10 -25.93 7.15
CA LYS A 139 -5.17 -26.75 6.56
C LYS A 139 -5.86 -27.63 7.60
N GLY A 140 -5.10 -28.24 8.52
CA GLY A 140 -5.69 -29.00 9.62
C GLY A 140 -6.57 -28.14 10.54
N ILE A 141 -6.20 -26.88 10.78
CA ILE A 141 -7.07 -25.93 11.50
C ILE A 141 -8.31 -25.57 10.69
N LEU A 142 -8.18 -25.30 9.39
CA LEU A 142 -9.35 -25.05 8.51
C LEU A 142 -10.34 -26.22 8.54
N GLU A 143 -9.83 -27.44 8.43
CA GLU A 143 -10.64 -28.66 8.53
C GLU A 143 -11.33 -28.74 9.91
N TYR A 144 -10.60 -28.48 11.00
CA TYR A 144 -11.16 -28.51 12.35
C TYR A 144 -12.16 -27.37 12.62
N LEU A 145 -11.99 -26.20 11.99
CA LEU A 145 -12.93 -25.09 12.09
C LEU A 145 -14.31 -25.49 11.56
N THR A 146 -14.41 -26.36 10.55
CA THR A 146 -15.70 -26.83 10.03
C THR A 146 -16.52 -27.59 11.09
N VAL A 147 -15.86 -28.18 12.08
CA VAL A 147 -16.52 -28.84 13.23
C VAL A 147 -17.33 -27.84 14.07
N ALA A 148 -17.02 -26.53 14.02
CA ALA A 148 -17.80 -25.50 14.73
C ALA A 148 -19.29 -25.51 14.33
N GLU A 149 -19.60 -25.93 13.11
CA GLU A 149 -20.97 -25.94 12.60
C GLU A 149 -21.85 -26.99 13.28
N VAL A 150 -21.25 -28.10 13.70
CA VAL A 150 -21.94 -29.27 14.30
C VAL A 150 -21.89 -29.28 15.82
N VAL A 151 -21.31 -28.27 16.46
CA VAL A 151 -21.32 -28.14 17.93
C VAL A 151 -22.71 -27.71 18.39
N GLU A 152 -23.41 -28.60 19.08
CA GLU A 152 -24.79 -28.38 19.55
C GLU A 152 -24.96 -28.43 21.07
N SER A 153 -23.92 -28.80 21.84
CA SER A 153 -23.96 -28.88 23.30
C SER A 153 -22.79 -28.15 23.98
N MET A 154 -22.92 -27.86 25.27
CA MET A 154 -21.87 -27.18 26.05
C MET A 154 -20.65 -28.09 26.27
N GLU A 155 -20.88 -29.40 26.40
CA GLU A 155 -19.82 -30.40 26.52
C GLU A 155 -18.99 -30.50 25.24
N ASP A 156 -19.68 -30.48 24.08
CA ASP A 156 -19.02 -30.45 22.77
C ASP A 156 -18.21 -29.17 22.58
N LEU A 157 -18.72 -28.01 23.04
CA LEU A 157 -17.98 -26.74 22.99
C LEU A 157 -16.69 -26.78 23.83
N ILE A 158 -16.74 -27.36 25.03
CA ILE A 158 -15.55 -27.51 25.88
C ILE A 158 -14.52 -28.40 25.18
N THR A 159 -14.96 -29.51 24.59
CA THR A 159 -14.12 -30.44 23.84
C THR A 159 -13.51 -29.77 22.61
N TYR A 160 -14.33 -29.03 21.84
CA TYR A 160 -13.90 -28.25 20.68
C TYR A 160 -12.80 -27.25 21.06
N THR A 161 -13.01 -26.48 22.13
CA THR A 161 -12.05 -25.48 22.61
C THR A 161 -10.74 -26.12 23.05
N LYS A 162 -10.81 -27.24 23.78
CA LYS A 162 -9.62 -27.98 24.27
C LYS A 162 -8.76 -28.52 23.13
N ASN A 163 -9.37 -28.91 22.02
CA ASN A 163 -8.68 -29.47 20.86
C ASN A 163 -8.18 -28.38 19.89
N LEU A 164 -8.94 -27.29 19.72
CA LEU A 164 -8.57 -26.17 18.84
C LEU A 164 -7.40 -25.36 19.42
N GLY A 165 -7.41 -25.06 20.72
CA GLY A 165 -6.44 -24.18 21.37
C GLY A 165 -4.96 -24.52 21.12
N PRO A 166 -4.53 -25.79 21.32
CA PRO A 166 -3.15 -26.22 21.02
C PRO A 166 -2.78 -26.06 19.54
N GLY A 167 -3.72 -26.37 18.64
CA GLY A 167 -3.54 -26.21 17.19
C GLY A 167 -3.33 -24.74 16.79
N MET A 168 -4.15 -23.84 17.33
CA MET A 168 -4.03 -22.39 17.11
C MET A 168 -2.70 -21.83 17.64
N THR A 169 -2.27 -22.28 18.83
CA THR A 169 -1.00 -21.86 19.43
C THR A 169 0.19 -22.33 18.58
N LYS A 170 0.14 -23.57 18.10
CA LYS A 170 1.16 -24.12 17.20
C LYS A 170 1.23 -23.34 15.88
N MET A 171 0.07 -23.07 15.26
CA MET A 171 -0.01 -22.28 14.03
C MET A 171 0.57 -20.88 14.23
N ALA A 172 0.17 -20.18 15.29
CA ALA A 172 0.68 -18.84 15.60
C ALA A 172 2.20 -18.81 15.80
N LYS A 173 2.75 -19.80 16.51
CA LYS A 173 4.20 -19.92 16.71
C LYS A 173 4.95 -20.15 15.40
N MET A 174 4.49 -21.07 14.57
CA MET A 174 5.14 -21.37 13.28
C MET A 174 5.11 -20.17 12.33
N ILE A 175 4.03 -19.39 12.31
CA ILE A 175 3.92 -18.17 11.52
C ILE A 175 4.84 -17.07 12.06
N ASP A 176 4.96 -16.94 13.38
CA ASP A 176 5.86 -15.96 13.99
C ASP A 176 7.34 -16.27 13.69
N GLU A 177 7.74 -17.54 13.81
CA GLU A 177 9.10 -17.97 13.41
C GLU A 177 9.33 -17.71 11.92
N ARG A 178 8.34 -17.99 11.07
CA ARG A 178 8.45 -17.77 9.62
C ARG A 178 8.57 -16.30 9.25
N GLN A 179 7.77 -15.40 9.83
CA GLN A 179 7.84 -13.98 9.47
C GLN A 179 9.18 -13.34 9.86
N GLN A 180 9.87 -13.88 10.87
CA GLN A 180 11.20 -13.39 11.26
C GLN A 180 12.27 -13.74 10.20
N GLU A 181 12.08 -14.83 9.45
CA GLU A 181 12.98 -15.27 8.38
C GLU A 181 12.75 -14.55 7.05
N LEU A 182 11.57 -13.96 6.81
CA LEU A 182 11.27 -13.31 5.53
C LEU A 182 12.06 -12.00 5.33
N THR A 183 12.49 -11.75 4.10
CA THR A 183 13.16 -10.50 3.70
C THR A 183 12.18 -9.45 3.19
N HIS A 184 11.06 -9.87 2.57
CA HIS A 184 10.01 -8.96 2.11
C HIS A 184 9.12 -8.49 3.27
N GLN A 185 9.31 -7.23 3.69
CA GLN A 185 8.57 -6.63 4.80
C GLN A 185 7.04 -6.65 4.57
N GLU A 186 6.58 -6.46 3.33
CA GLU A 186 5.15 -6.48 3.02
C GLU A 186 4.52 -7.83 3.36
N HIS A 187 5.18 -8.95 3.05
CA HIS A 187 4.70 -10.29 3.39
C HIS A 187 4.66 -10.51 4.91
N ARG A 188 5.67 -10.00 5.64
CA ARG A 188 5.70 -10.07 7.11
C ARG A 188 4.49 -9.37 7.72
N VAL A 189 4.19 -8.16 7.26
CA VAL A 189 3.05 -7.37 7.72
C VAL A 189 1.73 -8.11 7.43
N MET A 190 1.57 -8.69 6.25
CA MET A 190 0.38 -9.47 5.89
C MET A 190 0.18 -10.68 6.81
N LEU A 191 1.24 -11.47 7.05
CA LEU A 191 1.18 -12.62 7.96
C LEU A 191 0.85 -12.23 9.40
N VAL A 192 1.49 -11.18 9.92
CA VAL A 192 1.26 -10.69 11.29
C VAL A 192 -0.16 -10.17 11.44
N ASN A 193 -0.65 -9.39 10.47
CA ASN A 193 -2.00 -8.84 10.50
C ASN A 193 -3.06 -9.94 10.46
N SER A 194 -2.99 -10.88 9.50
CA SER A 194 -3.96 -11.97 9.42
C SER A 194 -3.92 -12.87 10.65
N MET A 195 -2.74 -13.17 11.19
CA MET A 195 -2.63 -13.98 12.41
C MET A 195 -3.18 -13.25 13.65
N ASN A 196 -3.02 -11.92 13.73
CA ASN A 196 -3.62 -11.13 14.82
C ASN A 196 -5.14 -11.14 14.72
N THR A 197 -5.71 -10.93 13.52
CA THR A 197 -7.16 -11.06 13.29
C THR A 197 -7.66 -12.43 13.73
N VAL A 198 -6.97 -13.51 13.36
CA VAL A 198 -7.33 -14.87 13.77
C VAL A 198 -7.31 -15.05 15.31
N LYS A 199 -6.36 -14.42 16.02
CA LYS A 199 -6.31 -14.44 17.49
C LYS A 199 -7.47 -13.66 18.11
N GLU A 200 -7.82 -12.50 17.56
CA GLU A 200 -8.92 -11.65 18.02
C GLU A 200 -10.30 -12.31 17.78
N LEU A 201 -10.45 -13.07 16.69
CA LEU A 201 -11.70 -13.76 16.37
C LEU A 201 -11.93 -15.04 17.18
N LEU A 202 -10.88 -15.66 17.74
CA LEU A 202 -11.02 -16.91 18.49
C LEU A 202 -11.94 -16.78 19.74
N PRO A 203 -11.78 -15.78 20.63
CA PRO A 203 -12.74 -15.53 21.71
C PRO A 203 -14.17 -15.29 21.22
N ILE A 204 -14.32 -14.59 20.08
CA ILE A 204 -15.62 -14.29 19.49
C ILE A 204 -16.29 -15.56 18.97
N LEU A 205 -15.54 -16.47 18.34
CA LEU A 205 -16.06 -17.76 17.87
C LEU A 205 -16.54 -18.60 19.05
N ILE A 206 -15.75 -18.70 20.12
CA ILE A 206 -16.12 -19.43 21.34
C ILE A 206 -17.40 -18.84 21.95
N SER A 207 -17.47 -17.51 22.05
CA SER A 207 -18.64 -16.79 22.56
C SER A 207 -19.88 -17.01 21.68
N GLY A 208 -19.71 -16.98 20.35
CA GLY A 208 -20.74 -17.24 19.34
C GLY A 208 -21.31 -18.66 19.42
N ILE A 209 -20.45 -19.67 19.57
CA ILE A 209 -20.90 -21.06 19.77
C ILE A 209 -21.62 -21.19 21.13
N LYS A 210 -21.09 -20.58 22.19
CA LYS A 210 -21.69 -20.61 23.53
C LYS A 210 -23.12 -20.05 23.51
N ILE A 211 -23.34 -18.90 22.89
CA ILE A 211 -24.68 -18.29 22.81
C ILE A 211 -25.62 -19.08 21.89
N PHE A 212 -25.10 -19.65 20.79
CA PHE A 212 -25.88 -20.55 19.93
C PHE A 212 -26.39 -21.78 20.68
N VAL A 213 -25.49 -22.50 21.37
CA VAL A 213 -25.86 -23.66 22.19
C VAL A 213 -26.85 -23.25 23.27
N THR A 214 -26.58 -22.15 23.99
CA THR A 214 -27.44 -21.68 25.09
C THR A 214 -28.86 -21.40 24.60
N THR A 215 -29.00 -20.64 23.51
CA THR A 215 -30.32 -20.27 22.95
C THR A 215 -31.04 -21.44 22.30
N LYS A 216 -30.31 -22.38 21.70
CA LYS A 216 -30.87 -23.61 21.13
C LYS A 216 -31.40 -24.55 22.21
N THR A 217 -30.64 -24.76 23.28
CA THR A 217 -31.03 -25.64 24.39
C THR A 217 -32.20 -25.07 25.20
N SER A 218 -32.25 -23.75 25.40
CA SER A 218 -33.36 -23.09 26.12
C SER A 218 -34.62 -22.92 25.26
N GLY A 219 -34.56 -23.16 23.95
CA GLY A 219 -35.66 -22.88 23.02
C GLY A 219 -36.03 -21.39 22.94
N SER A 220 -35.09 -20.50 23.26
CA SER A 220 -35.34 -19.06 23.33
C SER A 220 -35.27 -18.38 21.95
N GLN A 221 -35.95 -17.25 21.79
CA GLN A 221 -35.82 -16.45 20.56
C GLN A 221 -34.38 -15.92 20.40
N GLY A 222 -33.85 -15.87 19.17
CA GLY A 222 -32.48 -15.40 18.90
C GLY A 222 -31.49 -16.46 18.37
N VAL A 223 -31.94 -17.70 18.16
CA VAL A 223 -31.08 -18.80 17.65
C VAL A 223 -30.52 -18.49 16.27
N GLU A 224 -31.31 -17.87 15.39
CA GLU A 224 -30.88 -17.53 14.04
C GLU A 224 -29.79 -16.44 14.04
N GLU A 225 -29.94 -15.41 14.87
CA GLU A 225 -28.91 -14.39 15.06
C GLU A 225 -27.62 -14.99 15.63
N ALA A 226 -27.72 -15.86 16.63
CA ALA A 226 -26.57 -16.55 17.21
C ALA A 226 -25.85 -17.44 16.18
N LEU A 227 -26.60 -18.15 15.35
CA LEU A 227 -26.08 -18.97 14.26
C LEU A 227 -25.34 -18.11 13.21
N LYS A 228 -25.93 -16.98 12.82
CA LYS A 228 -25.30 -16.03 11.88
C LYS A 228 -24.00 -15.46 12.45
N ASN A 229 -23.96 -15.06 13.72
CA ASN A 229 -22.72 -14.54 14.34
C ASN A 229 -21.62 -15.61 14.40
N ARG A 230 -21.98 -16.86 14.75
CA ARG A 230 -21.05 -18.00 14.74
C ARG A 230 -20.47 -18.22 13.34
N ASN A 231 -21.34 -18.33 12.33
CA ASN A 231 -20.93 -18.63 10.95
C ASN A 231 -20.09 -17.50 10.36
N PHE A 232 -20.47 -16.24 10.58
CA PHE A 232 -19.68 -15.08 10.18
C PHE A 232 -18.24 -15.14 10.73
N THR A 233 -18.10 -15.46 12.02
CA THR A 233 -16.78 -15.54 12.65
C THR A 233 -15.96 -16.69 12.08
N PHE A 234 -16.58 -17.85 11.85
CA PHE A 234 -15.96 -19.01 11.20
C PHE A 234 -15.48 -18.69 9.77
N GLU A 235 -16.32 -18.07 8.95
CA GLU A 235 -15.99 -17.69 7.57
C GLU A 235 -14.84 -16.69 7.54
N LYS A 236 -14.88 -15.67 8.40
CA LYS A 236 -13.83 -14.66 8.49
C LYS A 236 -12.49 -15.27 8.93
N MET A 237 -12.48 -16.11 9.97
CA MET A 237 -11.28 -16.81 10.41
C MET A 237 -10.71 -17.70 9.29
N SER A 238 -11.58 -18.40 8.57
CA SER A 238 -11.18 -19.26 7.45
C SER A 238 -10.57 -18.45 6.31
N ALA A 239 -11.12 -17.28 6.00
CA ALA A 239 -10.57 -16.38 4.98
C ALA A 239 -9.16 -15.90 5.34
N GLU A 240 -8.93 -15.49 6.60
CA GLU A 240 -7.60 -15.06 7.06
C GLU A 240 -6.58 -16.20 7.07
N ILE A 241 -6.98 -17.43 7.42
CA ILE A 241 -6.07 -18.59 7.35
C ILE A 241 -5.73 -18.94 5.90
N ASN A 242 -6.68 -18.80 4.97
CA ASN A 242 -6.39 -18.96 3.54
C ASN A 242 -5.44 -17.87 3.01
N GLU A 243 -5.57 -16.63 3.50
CA GLU A 243 -4.64 -15.55 3.15
C GLU A 243 -3.23 -15.83 3.69
N ILE A 244 -3.12 -16.34 4.92
CA ILE A 244 -1.85 -16.80 5.48
C ILE A 244 -1.23 -17.88 4.58
N ILE A 245 -2.00 -18.90 4.18
CA ILE A 245 -1.52 -19.96 3.29
C ILE A 245 -1.02 -19.39 1.96
N ARG A 246 -1.72 -18.41 1.38
CA ARG A 246 -1.33 -17.75 0.14
C ARG A 246 0.01 -17.01 0.32
N VAL A 247 0.11 -16.15 1.33
CA VAL A 247 1.29 -15.31 1.58
C VAL A 247 2.54 -16.15 1.89
N LEU A 248 2.38 -17.28 2.60
CA LEU A 248 3.48 -18.19 2.92
C LEU A 248 4.18 -18.78 1.67
N GLN A 249 3.49 -18.85 0.54
CA GLN A 249 4.00 -19.41 -0.72
C GLN A 249 4.67 -18.37 -1.62
N LEU A 250 4.64 -17.09 -1.24
CA LEU A 250 5.24 -16.03 -2.04
C LEU A 250 6.77 -16.04 -1.92
N THR A 251 7.45 -16.21 -3.05
CA THR A 251 8.92 -16.21 -3.17
C THR A 251 9.46 -14.95 -3.86
N SER A 252 8.57 -14.13 -4.41
CA SER A 252 8.86 -12.85 -5.06
C SER A 252 7.71 -11.87 -4.77
N TRP A 253 7.72 -10.71 -5.44
CA TRP A 253 6.70 -9.67 -5.27
C TRP A 253 5.29 -10.17 -5.58
N ASP A 254 4.32 -9.75 -4.77
CA ASP A 254 2.92 -10.17 -4.88
C ASP A 254 2.18 -9.42 -6.01
N GLU A 255 2.27 -9.94 -7.24
CA GLU A 255 1.52 -9.42 -8.39
C GLU A 255 -0.02 -9.57 -8.22
N ASP A 256 -0.47 -10.47 -7.33
CA ASP A 256 -1.88 -10.83 -7.14
C ASP A 256 -2.56 -10.10 -5.98
N ALA A 257 -1.82 -9.43 -5.09
CA ALA A 257 -2.36 -8.63 -3.99
C ALA A 257 -3.47 -7.67 -4.42
N TRP A 258 -3.33 -7.13 -5.64
CA TRP A 258 -4.23 -6.14 -6.22
C TRP A 258 -5.48 -6.75 -6.85
N ALA A 259 -5.39 -7.98 -7.37
CA ALA A 259 -6.48 -8.67 -8.06
C ALA A 259 -7.72 -8.85 -7.18
N ASN A 260 -7.47 -9.33 -5.97
CA ASN A 260 -8.50 -9.62 -4.99
C ASN A 260 -9.11 -8.32 -4.46
N LYS A 261 -8.29 -7.28 -4.25
CA LYS A 261 -8.75 -5.96 -3.81
C LYS A 261 -9.69 -5.29 -4.82
N ASP A 262 -9.35 -5.33 -6.11
CA ASP A 262 -10.16 -4.71 -7.16
C ASP A 262 -11.50 -5.43 -7.34
N THR A 263 -11.48 -6.76 -7.32
CA THR A 263 -12.70 -7.58 -7.41
C THR A 263 -13.61 -7.33 -6.21
N GLU A 264 -13.06 -7.27 -4.99
CA GLU A 264 -13.83 -6.95 -3.78
C GLU A 264 -14.39 -5.51 -3.82
N ALA A 265 -13.61 -4.54 -4.30
CA ALA A 265 -14.04 -3.16 -4.45
C ALA A 265 -15.20 -3.02 -5.46
N MET A 266 -15.12 -3.72 -6.60
CA MET A 266 -16.19 -3.72 -7.59
C MET A 266 -17.49 -4.36 -7.06
N LYS A 267 -17.39 -5.50 -6.35
CA LYS A 267 -18.56 -6.14 -5.71
C LYS A 267 -19.21 -5.23 -4.67
N ARG A 268 -18.39 -4.51 -3.89
CA ARG A 268 -18.87 -3.56 -2.89
C ARG A 268 -19.59 -2.38 -3.55
N ALA A 269 -19.02 -1.81 -4.61
CA ALA A 269 -19.63 -0.73 -5.37
C ALA A 269 -20.98 -1.16 -5.94
N LEU A 270 -21.07 -2.36 -6.53
CA LEU A 270 -22.32 -2.95 -7.02
C LEU A 270 -23.37 -3.09 -5.92
N GLY A 271 -23.02 -3.69 -4.79
CA GLY A 271 -23.96 -3.83 -3.67
C GLY A 271 -24.48 -2.48 -3.16
N LEU A 272 -23.65 -1.43 -3.18
CA LEU A 272 -24.08 -0.08 -2.80
C LEU A 272 -25.00 0.54 -3.86
N ILE A 273 -24.67 0.39 -5.15
CA ILE A 273 -25.52 0.83 -6.27
C ILE A 273 -26.91 0.19 -6.16
N ASP A 274 -26.97 -1.12 -5.97
CA ASP A 274 -28.22 -1.88 -5.84
C ASP A 274 -29.06 -1.38 -4.66
N SER A 275 -28.42 -1.16 -3.50
CA SER A 275 -29.09 -0.67 -2.30
C SER A 275 -29.71 0.74 -2.45
N LYS A 276 -29.13 1.57 -3.32
CA LYS A 276 -29.57 2.97 -3.54
C LYS A 276 -30.49 3.14 -4.74
N MET A 277 -30.57 2.15 -5.63
CA MET A 277 -31.30 2.24 -6.89
C MET A 277 -32.78 2.59 -6.70
N ALA A 278 -33.46 1.95 -5.74
CA ALA A 278 -34.88 2.22 -5.48
C ALA A 278 -35.12 3.67 -5.02
N GLN A 279 -34.28 4.16 -4.10
CA GLN A 279 -34.37 5.52 -3.57
C GLN A 279 -34.13 6.57 -4.68
N ALA A 280 -33.13 6.34 -5.53
CA ALA A 280 -32.83 7.18 -6.68
C ALA A 280 -33.98 7.23 -7.70
N LYS A 281 -34.54 6.08 -8.07
CA LYS A 281 -35.65 6.00 -9.03
C LYS A 281 -36.93 6.66 -8.51
N ASN A 282 -37.20 6.55 -7.22
CA ASN A 282 -38.36 7.22 -6.60
C ASN A 282 -38.27 8.75 -6.73
N TRP A 283 -37.08 9.32 -6.53
CA TRP A 283 -36.85 10.76 -6.68
C TRP A 283 -37.02 11.23 -8.13
N LEU A 284 -36.59 10.43 -9.11
CA LEU A 284 -36.75 10.75 -10.53
C LEU A 284 -38.22 10.68 -10.97
N ARG A 285 -39.00 9.74 -10.39
CA ARG A 285 -40.42 9.56 -10.69
C ARG A 285 -41.29 10.67 -10.09
N ASP A 286 -40.91 11.24 -8.95
CA ASP A 286 -41.64 12.33 -8.31
C ASP A 286 -41.23 13.70 -8.87
N PRO A 287 -42.12 14.41 -9.62
CA PRO A 287 -41.80 15.73 -10.17
C PRO A 287 -41.67 16.82 -9.10
N ASN A 288 -42.15 16.59 -7.88
CA ASN A 288 -42.16 17.54 -6.78
C ASN A 288 -41.03 17.30 -5.76
N ALA A 289 -40.24 16.24 -5.91
CA ALA A 289 -39.14 15.94 -4.99
C ALA A 289 -38.09 17.05 -5.01
N GLN A 290 -37.60 17.45 -3.84
CA GLN A 290 -36.76 18.63 -3.73
C GLN A 290 -35.30 18.32 -4.12
N PRO A 291 -34.61 19.27 -4.77
CA PRO A 291 -33.17 19.20 -4.93
C PRO A 291 -32.47 19.12 -3.57
N GLY A 292 -31.49 18.22 -3.45
CA GLY A 292 -30.73 17.97 -2.22
C GLY A 292 -31.31 16.89 -1.29
N ASP A 293 -32.52 16.39 -1.57
CA ASP A 293 -33.14 15.30 -0.81
C ASP A 293 -32.30 14.01 -0.87
N ALA A 294 -32.57 13.09 0.06
CA ALA A 294 -31.89 11.79 0.12
C ALA A 294 -31.98 11.00 -1.20
N GLY A 295 -33.01 11.25 -2.01
CA GLY A 295 -33.17 10.71 -3.35
C GLY A 295 -32.16 11.23 -4.38
N GLU A 296 -31.89 12.53 -4.41
CA GLU A 296 -30.83 13.10 -5.26
C GLU A 296 -29.46 12.61 -4.81
N GLN A 297 -29.24 12.57 -3.49
CA GLN A 297 -28.00 12.04 -2.92
C GLN A 297 -27.77 10.57 -3.30
N ALA A 298 -28.83 9.76 -3.34
CA ALA A 298 -28.76 8.38 -3.81
C ALA A 298 -28.31 8.28 -5.28
N ILE A 299 -28.80 9.16 -6.17
CA ILE A 299 -28.32 9.21 -7.57
C ILE A 299 -26.83 9.54 -7.61
N ARG A 300 -26.40 10.58 -6.87
CA ARG A 300 -24.99 10.99 -6.84
C ARG A 300 -24.09 9.88 -6.30
N GLN A 301 -24.52 9.16 -5.26
CA GLN A 301 -23.81 7.99 -4.75
C GLN A 301 -23.66 6.87 -5.79
N ILE A 302 -24.73 6.55 -6.53
CA ILE A 302 -24.67 5.54 -7.61
C ILE A 302 -23.64 5.94 -8.67
N LEU A 303 -23.66 7.21 -9.11
CA LEU A 303 -22.73 7.72 -10.11
C LEU A 303 -21.27 7.69 -9.61
N ASP A 304 -21.04 8.04 -8.35
CA ASP A 304 -19.72 8.00 -7.72
C ASP A 304 -19.19 6.55 -7.63
N GLU A 305 -20.00 5.60 -7.17
CA GLU A 305 -19.59 4.18 -7.09
C GLU A 305 -19.35 3.56 -8.49
N ALA A 306 -20.20 3.87 -9.46
CA ALA A 306 -19.99 3.45 -10.84
C ALA A 306 -18.71 4.06 -11.43
N GLY A 307 -18.42 5.32 -11.09
CA GLY A 307 -17.16 5.99 -11.43
C GLY A 307 -15.95 5.25 -10.86
N LYS A 308 -15.99 4.83 -9.59
CA LYS A 308 -14.91 4.02 -8.97
C LYS A 308 -14.68 2.71 -9.70
N VAL A 309 -15.73 2.01 -10.14
CA VAL A 309 -15.57 0.79 -10.95
C VAL A 309 -14.95 1.11 -12.30
N GLY A 310 -15.39 2.18 -12.96
CA GLY A 310 -14.79 2.65 -14.21
C GLY A 310 -13.29 2.95 -14.08
N GLU A 311 -12.87 3.53 -12.95
CA GLU A 311 -11.46 3.80 -12.64
C GLU A 311 -10.60 2.54 -12.47
N LEU A 312 -11.20 1.40 -12.12
CA LEU A 312 -10.55 0.08 -12.04
C LEU A 312 -10.53 -0.66 -13.37
N CYS A 313 -11.20 -0.15 -14.41
CA CYS A 313 -11.19 -0.72 -15.76
C CYS A 313 -10.05 -0.13 -16.60
N ALA A 314 -9.64 -0.84 -17.65
CA ALA A 314 -8.68 -0.35 -18.65
C ALA A 314 -9.38 0.04 -19.96
N GLY A 315 -8.64 0.74 -20.83
CA GLY A 315 -9.00 0.89 -22.25
C GLY A 315 -10.36 1.56 -22.52
N LYS A 316 -11.17 0.89 -23.34
CA LYS A 316 -12.47 1.42 -23.80
C LYS A 316 -13.54 1.29 -22.71
N GLU A 317 -13.57 0.16 -22.00
CA GLU A 317 -14.54 -0.12 -20.93
C GLU A 317 -14.56 1.00 -19.86
N ARG A 318 -13.37 1.45 -19.45
CA ARG A 318 -13.19 2.61 -18.57
C ARG A 318 -13.85 3.87 -19.12
N ARG A 319 -13.51 4.25 -20.36
CA ARG A 319 -14.02 5.49 -20.99
C ARG A 319 -15.54 5.47 -21.12
N ASP A 320 -16.11 4.32 -21.44
CA ASP A 320 -17.55 4.15 -21.62
C ASP A 320 -18.31 4.27 -20.28
N ILE A 321 -17.80 3.69 -19.19
CA ILE A 321 -18.42 3.81 -17.85
C ILE A 321 -18.33 5.25 -17.35
N LEU A 322 -17.12 5.84 -17.35
CA LEU A 322 -16.88 7.19 -16.85
C LEU A 322 -17.65 8.25 -17.67
N GLY A 323 -17.67 8.10 -19.00
CA GLY A 323 -18.44 8.99 -19.88
C GLY A 323 -19.94 8.91 -19.64
N THR A 324 -20.47 7.71 -19.38
CA THR A 324 -21.89 7.52 -19.05
C THR A 324 -22.22 8.18 -17.70
N ALA A 325 -21.40 7.95 -16.67
CA ALA A 325 -21.58 8.55 -15.35
C ALA A 325 -21.55 10.08 -15.40
N LYS A 326 -20.60 10.67 -16.14
CA LYS A 326 -20.49 12.13 -16.34
C LYS A 326 -21.72 12.71 -17.02
N THR A 327 -22.19 12.07 -18.08
CA THR A 327 -23.39 12.51 -18.83
C THR A 327 -24.62 12.47 -17.92
N LEU A 328 -24.79 11.40 -17.15
CA LEU A 328 -25.93 11.28 -16.23
C LEU A 328 -25.86 12.29 -15.09
N GLY A 329 -24.67 12.57 -14.55
CA GLY A 329 -24.48 13.62 -13.54
C GLY A 329 -24.94 14.99 -14.04
N GLN A 330 -24.51 15.38 -15.26
CA GLN A 330 -24.94 16.63 -15.89
C GLN A 330 -26.45 16.70 -16.12
N MET A 331 -27.06 15.58 -16.52
CA MET A 331 -28.52 15.50 -16.70
C MET A 331 -29.26 15.61 -15.36
N THR A 332 -28.73 15.02 -14.29
CA THR A 332 -29.27 15.16 -12.93
C THR A 332 -29.20 16.61 -12.46
N ASP A 333 -28.08 17.31 -12.68
CA ASP A 333 -27.94 18.73 -12.33
C ASP A 333 -28.99 19.59 -13.07
N GLN A 334 -29.23 19.31 -14.36
CA GLN A 334 -30.29 19.98 -15.13
C GLN A 334 -31.68 19.70 -14.57
N VAL A 335 -31.98 18.46 -14.14
CA VAL A 335 -33.26 18.12 -13.52
C VAL A 335 -33.42 18.85 -12.18
N SER A 336 -32.38 18.86 -11.33
CA SER A 336 -32.39 19.57 -10.06
C SER A 336 -32.57 21.09 -10.24
N GLU A 337 -31.92 21.68 -11.24
CA GLU A 337 -32.08 23.11 -11.54
C GLU A 337 -33.49 23.43 -12.04
N MET A 338 -34.05 22.61 -12.92
CA MET A 338 -35.44 22.76 -13.38
C MET A 338 -36.42 22.64 -12.22
N ARG A 339 -36.21 21.71 -11.28
CA ARG A 339 -37.03 21.57 -10.06
C ARG A 339 -36.88 22.77 -9.13
N ALA A 340 -35.66 23.27 -8.92
CA ALA A 340 -35.41 24.47 -8.11
C ALA A 340 -36.13 25.71 -8.68
N ARG A 341 -36.27 25.79 -10.01
CA ARG A 341 -37.03 26.84 -10.71
C ARG A 341 -38.54 26.58 -10.74
N GLY A 342 -39.05 25.55 -10.05
CA GLY A 342 -40.47 25.17 -10.04
C GLY A 342 -40.96 24.50 -11.33
N GLN A 343 -40.05 24.07 -12.21
CA GLN A 343 -40.36 23.46 -13.52
C GLN A 343 -40.31 21.93 -13.50
N GLY A 344 -40.39 21.29 -12.32
CA GLY A 344 -40.25 19.84 -12.15
C GLY A 344 -41.29 19.01 -12.92
N ALA A 345 -42.52 19.49 -13.03
CA ALA A 345 -43.61 18.86 -13.79
C ALA A 345 -43.63 19.24 -15.29
N SER A 346 -42.63 19.99 -15.78
CA SER A 346 -42.56 20.31 -17.21
C SER A 346 -42.28 19.04 -18.04
N PRO A 347 -42.81 18.93 -19.28
CA PRO A 347 -42.53 17.78 -20.14
C PRO A 347 -41.03 17.54 -20.34
N ALA A 348 -40.25 18.62 -20.45
CA ALA A 348 -38.80 18.55 -20.59
C ALA A 348 -38.10 18.02 -19.33
N ALA A 349 -38.52 18.43 -18.13
CA ALA A 349 -37.97 17.93 -16.87
C ALA A 349 -38.30 16.45 -16.65
N MET A 350 -39.56 16.06 -16.90
CA MET A 350 -39.99 14.66 -16.79
C MET A 350 -39.27 13.76 -17.80
N GLN A 351 -39.09 14.23 -19.04
CA GLN A 351 -38.33 13.51 -20.06
C GLN A 351 -36.86 13.32 -19.66
N LYS A 352 -36.20 14.37 -19.16
CA LYS A 352 -34.81 14.27 -18.65
C LYS A 352 -34.71 13.35 -17.44
N ALA A 353 -35.63 13.44 -16.48
CA ALA A 353 -35.65 12.55 -15.32
C ALA A 353 -35.84 11.07 -15.74
N GLN A 354 -36.69 10.81 -16.73
CA GLN A 354 -36.87 9.49 -17.32
C GLN A 354 -35.59 8.98 -18.03
N GLN A 355 -34.89 9.86 -18.76
CA GLN A 355 -33.61 9.52 -19.39
C GLN A 355 -32.53 9.20 -18.35
N VAL A 356 -32.47 9.95 -17.24
CA VAL A 356 -31.58 9.63 -16.12
C VAL A 356 -31.91 8.26 -15.56
N SER A 357 -33.20 7.96 -15.32
CA SER A 357 -33.62 6.65 -14.79
C SER A 357 -33.20 5.49 -15.70
N GLN A 358 -33.39 5.61 -17.01
CA GLN A 358 -32.96 4.58 -17.97
C GLN A 358 -31.43 4.50 -18.06
N GLY A 359 -30.76 5.64 -17.98
CA GLY A 359 -29.30 5.71 -17.98
C GLY A 359 -28.66 5.04 -16.77
N LEU A 360 -29.28 5.15 -15.58
CA LEU A 360 -28.83 4.43 -14.39
C LEU A 360 -28.87 2.91 -14.58
N ASP A 361 -29.88 2.38 -15.27
CA ASP A 361 -29.97 0.94 -15.60
C ASP A 361 -28.85 0.52 -16.56
N VAL A 362 -28.61 1.32 -17.61
CA VAL A 362 -27.52 1.08 -18.56
C VAL A 362 -26.15 1.15 -17.87
N LEU A 363 -25.94 2.14 -17.00
CA LEU A 363 -24.69 2.29 -16.26
C LEU A 363 -24.45 1.09 -15.34
N THR A 364 -25.47 0.66 -14.61
CA THR A 364 -25.39 -0.51 -13.72
C THR A 364 -25.05 -1.77 -14.50
N GLY A 365 -25.71 -2.02 -15.64
CA GLY A 365 -25.38 -3.16 -16.50
C GLY A 365 -23.94 -3.13 -17.05
N LYS A 366 -23.39 -1.94 -17.35
CA LYS A 366 -21.97 -1.80 -17.73
C LYS A 366 -21.03 -2.15 -16.56
N VAL A 367 -21.33 -1.65 -15.36
CA VAL A 367 -20.55 -1.91 -14.13
C VAL A 367 -20.57 -3.41 -13.78
N GLU A 368 -21.73 -4.06 -13.88
CA GLU A 368 -21.88 -5.51 -13.66
C GLU A 368 -21.06 -6.34 -14.66
N ASN A 369 -21.02 -5.93 -15.92
CA ASN A 369 -20.22 -6.61 -16.94
C ASN A 369 -18.71 -6.51 -16.65
N ALA A 370 -18.24 -5.31 -16.29
CA ALA A 370 -16.83 -5.10 -15.94
C ALA A 370 -16.42 -5.92 -14.70
N ALA A 371 -17.26 -5.91 -13.65
CA ALA A 371 -17.01 -6.68 -12.44
C ALA A 371 -16.95 -8.18 -12.70
N ARG A 372 -17.91 -8.72 -13.47
CA ARG A 372 -17.94 -10.14 -13.85
C ARG A 372 -16.75 -10.53 -14.70
N LYS A 373 -16.32 -9.69 -15.64
CA LYS A 373 -15.15 -9.93 -16.50
C LYS A 373 -13.88 -10.02 -15.66
N LEU A 374 -13.62 -9.04 -14.78
CA LEU A 374 -12.43 -9.04 -13.94
C LEU A 374 -12.40 -10.22 -12.95
N GLU A 375 -13.55 -10.55 -12.35
CA GLU A 375 -13.71 -11.72 -11.49
C GLU A 375 -13.44 -13.02 -12.26
N ALA A 376 -14.04 -13.18 -13.45
CA ALA A 376 -13.84 -14.35 -14.29
C ALA A 376 -12.37 -14.53 -14.69
N MET A 377 -11.70 -13.46 -15.13
CA MET A 377 -10.27 -13.48 -15.45
C MET A 377 -9.41 -13.90 -14.25
N THR A 378 -9.71 -13.35 -13.06
CA THR A 378 -8.97 -13.66 -11.83
C THR A 378 -9.21 -15.11 -11.38
N ASN A 379 -10.46 -15.59 -11.45
CA ASN A 379 -10.81 -16.97 -11.13
C ASN A 379 -10.16 -17.97 -12.10
N SER A 380 -10.15 -17.67 -13.41
CA SER A 380 -9.46 -18.49 -14.41
C SER A 380 -7.96 -18.51 -14.16
N LYS A 381 -7.33 -17.38 -13.81
CA LYS A 381 -5.90 -17.32 -13.40
C LYS A 381 -5.62 -18.25 -12.22
N GLN A 382 -6.42 -18.17 -11.16
CA GLN A 382 -6.27 -19.04 -9.98
C GLN A 382 -6.51 -20.51 -10.30
N ALA A 383 -7.48 -20.82 -11.16
CA ALA A 383 -7.76 -22.19 -11.59
C ALA A 383 -6.61 -22.78 -12.42
N ILE A 384 -5.99 -21.98 -13.30
CA ILE A 384 -4.78 -22.38 -14.04
C ILE A 384 -3.66 -22.71 -13.06
N ALA A 385 -3.38 -21.82 -12.10
CA ALA A 385 -2.33 -22.04 -11.10
C ALA A 385 -2.54 -23.33 -10.30
N LYS A 386 -3.74 -23.58 -9.79
CA LYS A 386 -4.06 -24.82 -9.05
C LYS A 386 -3.91 -26.10 -9.89
N ARG A 387 -4.27 -26.02 -11.18
CA ARG A 387 -4.22 -27.18 -12.09
C ARG A 387 -2.83 -27.45 -12.63
N ILE A 388 -1.95 -26.44 -12.67
CA ILE A 388 -0.60 -26.60 -13.19
C ILE A 388 0.20 -27.59 -12.34
N ASP A 389 0.07 -27.56 -11.01
CA ASP A 389 0.76 -28.49 -10.12
C ASP A 389 0.36 -29.94 -10.36
N ALA A 390 -0.95 -30.19 -10.51
CA ALA A 390 -1.48 -31.51 -10.84
C ALA A 390 -1.01 -31.98 -12.23
N ALA A 391 -0.97 -31.07 -13.21
CA ALA A 391 -0.47 -31.35 -14.55
C ALA A 391 1.03 -31.68 -14.53
N GLN A 392 1.85 -30.95 -13.76
CA GLN A 392 3.28 -31.22 -13.61
C GLN A 392 3.54 -32.59 -12.97
N ASN A 393 2.77 -32.97 -11.94
CA ASN A 393 2.84 -34.29 -11.34
C ASN A 393 2.54 -35.40 -12.37
N TRP A 394 1.52 -35.21 -13.19
CA TRP A 394 1.16 -36.18 -14.23
C TRP A 394 2.18 -36.27 -15.37
N LEU A 395 2.79 -35.15 -15.76
CA LEU A 395 3.86 -35.12 -16.77
C LEU A 395 5.12 -35.83 -16.27
N ALA A 396 5.39 -35.72 -14.96
CA ALA A 396 6.52 -36.39 -14.32
C ALA A 396 6.33 -37.91 -14.16
N ASP A 397 5.08 -38.39 -14.01
CA ASP A 397 4.76 -39.82 -13.94
C ASP A 397 4.55 -40.42 -15.35
N PRO A 398 5.46 -41.28 -15.86
CA PRO A 398 5.31 -41.93 -17.16
C PRO A 398 4.06 -42.82 -17.28
N ASN A 399 3.50 -43.26 -16.14
CA ASN A 399 2.32 -44.12 -16.06
C ASN A 399 1.05 -43.37 -15.66
N GLY A 400 1.08 -42.03 -15.64
CA GLY A 400 -0.06 -41.22 -15.23
C GLY A 400 -1.31 -41.51 -16.07
N GLY A 401 -2.44 -41.73 -15.39
CA GLY A 401 -3.74 -42.07 -16.00
C GLY A 401 -4.41 -40.91 -16.75
N PRO A 402 -5.59 -41.13 -17.36
CA PRO A 402 -6.29 -40.12 -18.18
C PRO A 402 -6.71 -38.87 -17.39
N GLU A 403 -6.85 -38.95 -16.07
CA GLU A 403 -7.19 -37.83 -15.19
C GLU A 403 -6.22 -36.64 -15.31
N GLY A 404 -4.93 -36.89 -15.58
CA GLY A 404 -3.98 -35.82 -15.78
C GLY A 404 -4.07 -35.13 -17.14
N GLU A 405 -4.47 -35.87 -18.18
CA GLU A 405 -4.81 -35.27 -19.48
C GLU A 405 -6.04 -34.36 -19.34
N GLU A 406 -7.05 -34.78 -18.58
CA GLU A 406 -8.23 -33.94 -18.28
C GLU A 406 -7.84 -32.66 -17.53
N ASN A 407 -6.89 -32.72 -16.60
CA ASN A 407 -6.39 -31.53 -15.92
C ASN A 407 -5.73 -30.54 -16.87
N ILE A 408 -4.93 -31.02 -17.85
CA ILE A 408 -4.35 -30.15 -18.89
C ILE A 408 -5.45 -29.56 -19.77
N LYS A 409 -6.43 -30.36 -20.23
CA LYS A 409 -7.57 -29.85 -21.02
C LYS A 409 -8.38 -28.78 -20.29
N ALA A 410 -8.62 -28.98 -18.99
CA ALA A 410 -9.30 -28.01 -18.15
C ALA A 410 -8.47 -26.71 -18.02
N LEU A 411 -7.16 -26.82 -17.84
CA LEU A 411 -6.25 -25.66 -17.80
C LEU A 411 -6.30 -24.87 -19.13
N LEU A 412 -6.24 -25.56 -20.28
CA LEU A 412 -6.34 -24.93 -21.59
C LEU A 412 -7.70 -24.25 -21.80
N THR A 413 -8.78 -24.82 -21.24
CA THR A 413 -10.12 -24.21 -21.27
C THR A 413 -10.16 -22.91 -20.48
N GLU A 414 -9.54 -22.84 -19.30
CA GLU A 414 -9.43 -21.61 -18.52
C GLU A 414 -8.55 -20.57 -19.22
N ALA A 415 -7.44 -20.98 -19.86
CA ALA A 415 -6.61 -20.08 -20.65
C ALA A 415 -7.38 -19.49 -21.86
N LYS A 416 -8.24 -20.30 -22.50
CA LYS A 416 -9.11 -19.85 -23.57
C LYS A 416 -10.12 -18.79 -23.08
N LYS A 417 -10.73 -18.97 -21.90
CA LYS A 417 -11.62 -17.96 -21.31
C LYS A 417 -10.91 -16.62 -21.13
N ILE A 418 -9.65 -16.63 -20.68
CA ILE A 418 -8.85 -15.40 -20.56
C ILE A 418 -8.65 -14.76 -21.94
N ALA A 419 -8.26 -15.54 -22.96
CA ALA A 419 -8.09 -15.04 -24.32
C ALA A 419 -9.38 -14.42 -24.89
N ASP A 420 -10.53 -15.07 -24.68
CA ASP A 420 -11.84 -14.59 -25.15
C ASP A 420 -12.25 -13.25 -24.49
N MET A 421 -11.71 -12.94 -23.31
CA MET A 421 -11.94 -11.68 -22.57
C MET A 421 -10.87 -10.60 -22.84
N CYS A 422 -9.81 -10.90 -23.61
CA CYS A 422 -8.74 -9.95 -23.93
C CYS A 422 -9.20 -8.89 -24.94
N GLU A 423 -8.80 -7.63 -24.72
CA GLU A 423 -9.08 -6.54 -25.66
C GLU A 423 -8.02 -6.41 -26.76
N ASP A 424 -6.77 -6.82 -26.50
CA ASP A 424 -5.68 -6.82 -27.48
C ASP A 424 -5.77 -8.06 -28.40
N PRO A 425 -6.02 -7.89 -29.71
CA PRO A 425 -6.07 -9.00 -30.65
C PRO A 425 -4.76 -9.79 -30.73
N LYS A 426 -3.60 -9.13 -30.59
CA LYS A 426 -2.30 -9.79 -30.67
C LYS A 426 -2.08 -10.72 -29.49
N GLU A 427 -2.36 -10.22 -28.29
CA GLU A 427 -2.21 -10.98 -27.05
C GLU A 427 -3.16 -12.19 -27.01
N ARG A 428 -4.41 -11.99 -27.45
CA ARG A 428 -5.38 -13.08 -27.63
C ARG A 428 -4.85 -14.15 -28.58
N ASP A 429 -4.41 -13.75 -29.77
CA ASP A 429 -4.01 -14.69 -30.81
C ASP A 429 -2.74 -15.47 -30.42
N ASP A 430 -1.82 -14.86 -29.67
CA ASP A 430 -0.64 -15.53 -29.13
C ASP A 430 -0.97 -16.56 -28.03
N ILE A 431 -1.98 -16.30 -27.18
CA ILE A 431 -2.48 -17.28 -26.21
C ILE A 431 -3.15 -18.45 -26.93
N LEU A 432 -4.03 -18.17 -27.91
CA LEU A 432 -4.73 -19.20 -28.68
C LEU A 432 -3.77 -20.11 -29.45
N ARG A 433 -2.68 -19.56 -30.00
CA ARG A 433 -1.62 -20.35 -30.66
C ARG A 433 -0.97 -21.34 -29.68
N SER A 434 -0.55 -20.87 -28.51
CA SER A 434 0.05 -21.73 -27.47
C SER A 434 -0.91 -22.80 -26.97
N ILE A 435 -2.21 -22.50 -26.84
CA ILE A 435 -3.23 -23.50 -26.50
C ILE A 435 -3.26 -24.63 -27.54
N GLY A 436 -3.23 -24.29 -28.83
CA GLY A 436 -3.22 -25.28 -29.93
C GLY A 436 -1.98 -26.17 -29.92
N GLU A 437 -0.80 -25.59 -29.72
CA GLU A 437 0.48 -26.32 -29.65
C GLU A 437 0.51 -27.30 -28.47
N ILE A 438 0.10 -26.85 -27.28
CA ILE A 438 0.06 -27.69 -26.08
C ILE A 438 -0.93 -28.82 -26.26
N ALA A 439 -2.14 -28.54 -26.77
CA ALA A 439 -3.15 -29.58 -27.01
C ALA A 439 -2.64 -30.69 -27.94
N ALA A 440 -1.93 -30.32 -29.02
CA ALA A 440 -1.35 -31.28 -29.95
C ALA A 440 -0.25 -32.14 -29.31
N MET A 441 0.67 -31.52 -28.55
CA MET A 441 1.72 -32.24 -27.83
C MET A 441 1.15 -33.18 -26.77
N THR A 442 0.16 -32.72 -25.98
CA THR A 442 -0.49 -33.54 -24.95
C THR A 442 -1.21 -34.74 -25.55
N ALA A 443 -1.93 -34.57 -26.66
CA ALA A 443 -2.56 -35.69 -27.37
C ALA A 443 -1.53 -36.73 -27.83
N LYS A 444 -0.42 -36.28 -28.43
CA LYS A 444 0.68 -37.16 -28.83
C LYS A 444 1.30 -37.92 -27.65
N LEU A 445 1.50 -37.26 -26.50
CA LEU A 445 2.01 -37.90 -25.29
C LEU A 445 1.04 -38.96 -24.76
N SER A 446 -0.25 -38.64 -24.72
CA SER A 446 -1.30 -39.58 -24.29
C SER A 446 -1.40 -40.81 -25.20
N ASP A 447 -1.22 -40.64 -26.50
CA ASP A 447 -1.20 -41.75 -27.46
C ASP A 447 0.03 -42.65 -27.23
N LEU A 448 1.21 -42.06 -26.97
CA LEU A 448 2.41 -42.83 -26.59
C LEU A 448 2.20 -43.62 -25.29
N ARG A 449 1.58 -43.00 -24.26
CA ARG A 449 1.24 -43.69 -23.01
C ARG A 449 0.25 -44.83 -23.23
N ARG A 450 -0.81 -44.63 -24.03
CA ARG A 450 -1.78 -45.68 -24.40
C ARG A 450 -1.15 -46.84 -25.17
N GLN A 451 -0.09 -46.58 -25.95
CA GLN A 451 0.69 -47.61 -26.65
C GLN A 451 1.72 -48.32 -25.75
N GLY A 452 1.75 -48.05 -24.44
CA GLY A 452 2.75 -48.60 -23.51
C GLY A 452 4.14 -47.97 -23.67
N LYS A 453 4.28 -46.89 -24.45
CA LYS A 453 5.53 -46.16 -24.71
C LYS A 453 5.73 -44.97 -23.79
N GLY A 454 5.01 -44.91 -22.67
CA GLY A 454 5.05 -43.78 -21.72
C GLY A 454 6.43 -43.50 -21.13
N ASP A 455 7.27 -44.54 -21.00
CA ASP A 455 8.62 -44.42 -20.43
C ASP A 455 9.74 -44.25 -21.48
N THR A 456 9.39 -44.10 -22.75
CA THR A 456 10.38 -43.94 -23.82
C THR A 456 11.08 -42.56 -23.75
N PRO A 457 12.32 -42.44 -24.25
CA PRO A 457 13.00 -41.13 -24.35
C PRO A 457 12.17 -40.08 -25.10
N GLU A 458 11.42 -40.49 -26.13
CA GLU A 458 10.51 -39.60 -26.88
C GLU A 458 9.37 -39.09 -25.97
N ALA A 459 8.70 -39.98 -25.23
CA ALA A 459 7.60 -39.60 -24.33
C ALA A 459 8.09 -38.70 -23.18
N ARG A 460 9.25 -39.01 -22.58
CA ARG A 460 9.86 -38.18 -21.52
C ARG A 460 10.28 -36.80 -22.04
N ALA A 461 10.84 -36.72 -23.25
CA ALA A 461 11.20 -35.44 -23.88
C ALA A 461 9.96 -34.60 -24.19
N LEU A 462 8.90 -35.22 -24.72
CA LEU A 462 7.63 -34.57 -25.02
C LEU A 462 6.94 -34.08 -23.74
N ALA A 463 6.96 -34.86 -22.66
CA ALA A 463 6.43 -34.44 -21.35
C ALA A 463 7.15 -33.20 -20.81
N LYS A 464 8.48 -33.13 -20.96
CA LYS A 464 9.27 -31.95 -20.59
C LYS A 464 8.95 -30.72 -21.46
N GLN A 465 8.73 -30.91 -22.76
CA GLN A 465 8.30 -29.82 -23.66
C GLN A 465 6.93 -29.28 -23.26
N ILE A 466 5.96 -30.16 -22.97
CA ILE A 466 4.63 -29.76 -22.49
C ILE A 466 4.73 -29.00 -21.17
N ALA A 467 5.55 -29.49 -20.22
CA ALA A 467 5.75 -28.82 -18.93
C ALA A 467 6.25 -27.38 -19.10
N THR A 468 7.18 -27.16 -20.03
CA THR A 468 7.73 -25.83 -20.36
C THR A 468 6.67 -24.95 -21.02
N ALA A 469 5.94 -25.50 -22.00
CA ALA A 469 4.89 -24.77 -22.70
C ALA A 469 3.72 -24.37 -21.78
N LEU A 470 3.38 -25.19 -20.79
CA LEU A 470 2.36 -24.85 -19.77
C LEU A 470 2.79 -23.66 -18.90
N GLN A 471 4.06 -23.59 -18.50
CA GLN A 471 4.61 -22.44 -17.77
C GLN A 471 4.56 -21.16 -18.64
N ASN A 472 4.93 -21.27 -19.92
CA ASN A 472 4.86 -20.15 -20.85
C ASN A 472 3.41 -19.68 -21.08
N LEU A 473 2.46 -20.62 -21.17
CA LEU A 473 1.04 -20.28 -21.25
C LEU A 473 0.58 -19.54 -19.99
N GLN A 474 0.99 -19.98 -18.80
CA GLN A 474 0.68 -19.30 -17.54
C GLN A 474 1.24 -17.87 -17.51
N SER A 475 2.47 -17.64 -17.99
CA SER A 475 3.05 -16.30 -18.10
C SER A 475 2.24 -15.40 -19.03
N LYS A 476 1.88 -15.89 -20.23
CA LYS A 476 1.06 -15.15 -21.19
C LYS A 476 -0.33 -14.81 -20.64
N THR A 477 -1.01 -15.76 -19.98
CA THR A 477 -2.32 -15.51 -19.39
C THR A 477 -2.24 -14.56 -18.20
N ASN A 478 -1.19 -14.64 -17.37
CA ASN A 478 -0.94 -13.68 -16.29
C ASN A 478 -0.76 -12.26 -16.84
N LYS A 479 0.01 -12.11 -17.92
CA LYS A 479 0.23 -10.82 -18.60
C LYS A 479 -1.06 -10.23 -19.14
N ALA A 480 -1.90 -11.04 -19.80
CA ALA A 480 -3.21 -10.61 -20.27
C ALA A 480 -4.15 -10.13 -19.15
N VAL A 481 -4.12 -10.82 -18.00
CA VAL A 481 -4.87 -10.40 -16.80
C VAL A 481 -4.30 -9.11 -16.18
N ALA A 482 -3.00 -8.87 -16.28
CA ALA A 482 -2.38 -7.63 -15.84
C ALA A 482 -2.75 -6.45 -16.76
N ASN A 483 -2.73 -6.67 -18.08
CA ASN A 483 -3.04 -5.65 -19.09
C ASN A 483 -4.52 -5.24 -19.13
N SER A 484 -5.43 -6.08 -18.61
CA SER A 484 -6.84 -5.70 -18.45
C SER A 484 -7.07 -4.71 -17.30
N ARG A 485 -6.04 -4.38 -16.53
CA ARG A 485 -6.09 -3.44 -15.41
C ARG A 485 -5.36 -2.15 -15.75
N PRO A 486 -5.88 -0.99 -15.29
CA PRO A 486 -5.18 0.27 -15.47
C PRO A 486 -3.96 0.34 -14.55
N ALA A 487 -2.96 1.13 -14.96
CA ALA A 487 -1.86 1.49 -14.08
C ALA A 487 -2.41 2.21 -12.83
N LYS A 488 -1.95 1.80 -11.64
CA LYS A 488 -2.49 2.29 -10.37
C LYS A 488 -1.73 3.52 -9.88
N ALA A 489 -2.50 4.56 -9.57
CA ALA A 489 -1.98 5.69 -8.80
C ALA A 489 -1.68 5.27 -7.35
N ALA A 490 -0.86 6.06 -6.67
CA ALA A 490 -0.52 5.86 -5.27
C ALA A 490 -1.77 5.94 -4.38
N VAL A 491 -1.78 5.17 -3.29
CA VAL A 491 -2.93 5.09 -2.38
C VAL A 491 -3.04 6.38 -1.53
N HIS A 492 -1.90 6.92 -1.07
CA HIS A 492 -1.84 8.13 -0.24
C HIS A 492 -1.70 9.42 -1.07
N LEU A 493 -2.09 10.55 -0.48
CA LEU A 493 -2.17 11.86 -1.15
C LEU A 493 -0.83 12.32 -1.75
N GLU A 494 0.24 12.36 -0.95
CA GLU A 494 1.54 12.86 -1.41
C GLU A 494 2.10 12.04 -2.58
N GLY A 495 1.84 10.73 -2.60
CA GLY A 495 2.25 9.85 -3.70
C GLY A 495 1.49 10.19 -4.98
N LYS A 496 0.20 10.52 -4.90
CA LYS A 496 -0.58 10.97 -6.06
C LYS A 496 -0.08 12.32 -6.58
N ILE A 497 0.21 13.26 -5.68
CA ILE A 497 0.76 14.58 -6.04
C ILE A 497 2.11 14.41 -6.74
N GLU A 498 2.97 13.52 -6.24
CA GLU A 498 4.26 13.24 -6.87
C GLU A 498 4.10 12.62 -8.27
N GLN A 499 3.21 11.64 -8.43
CA GLN A 499 2.91 11.04 -9.74
C GLN A 499 2.34 12.07 -10.72
N ALA A 500 1.43 12.93 -10.26
CA ALA A 500 0.89 14.03 -11.06
C ALA A 500 2.00 15.01 -11.48
N GLN A 501 2.84 15.44 -10.55
CA GLN A 501 3.93 16.38 -10.82
C GLN A 501 4.92 15.83 -11.85
N ARG A 502 5.27 14.55 -11.77
CA ARG A 502 6.17 13.90 -12.74
C ARG A 502 5.66 14.01 -14.17
N TRP A 503 4.36 13.77 -14.37
CA TRP A 503 3.73 13.91 -15.68
C TRP A 503 3.64 15.36 -16.12
N ILE A 504 3.34 16.29 -15.20
CA ILE A 504 3.31 17.73 -15.49
C ILE A 504 4.68 18.25 -15.94
N ASP A 505 5.75 17.78 -15.31
CA ASP A 505 7.12 18.18 -15.64
C ASP A 505 7.56 17.65 -17.01
N ASN A 506 7.07 16.47 -17.42
CA ASN A 506 7.47 15.80 -18.65
C ASN A 506 6.27 15.12 -19.33
N PRO A 507 5.32 15.89 -19.91
CA PRO A 507 4.05 15.34 -20.40
C PRO A 507 4.20 14.50 -21.68
N THR A 508 5.37 14.55 -22.33
CA THR A 508 5.73 13.76 -23.50
C THR A 508 6.27 12.37 -23.16
N MET A 509 6.66 12.12 -21.90
CA MET A 509 7.11 10.81 -21.45
C MET A 509 5.91 9.91 -21.11
N ASP A 510 5.91 8.69 -21.65
CA ASP A 510 4.87 7.69 -21.35
C ASP A 510 5.08 7.10 -19.95
N ASP A 511 4.27 7.58 -19.00
CA ASP A 511 4.23 7.09 -17.62
C ASP A 511 3.20 5.97 -17.42
N SER A 512 2.77 5.29 -18.49
CA SER A 512 1.67 4.32 -18.51
C SER A 512 0.33 4.92 -18.05
N GLY A 513 0.18 6.24 -18.11
CA GLY A 513 -1.02 6.99 -17.71
C GLY A 513 -1.16 7.20 -16.20
N VAL A 514 -0.13 6.89 -15.40
CA VAL A 514 -0.16 6.96 -13.93
C VAL A 514 -0.38 8.38 -13.42
N GLY A 515 0.30 9.39 -13.99
CA GLY A 515 0.21 10.78 -13.57
C GLY A 515 -1.18 11.37 -13.81
N GLN A 516 -1.76 11.12 -14.99
CA GLN A 516 -3.15 11.51 -15.25
C GLN A 516 -4.14 10.74 -14.36
N ALA A 517 -3.89 9.45 -14.08
CA ALA A 517 -4.72 8.68 -13.15
C ALA A 517 -4.65 9.24 -11.72
N ALA A 518 -3.47 9.70 -11.28
CA ALA A 518 -3.30 10.35 -10.00
C ALA A 518 -4.10 11.67 -9.91
N ILE A 519 -4.04 12.52 -10.94
CA ILE A 519 -4.84 13.76 -11.01
C ILE A 519 -6.34 13.45 -10.97
N ARG A 520 -6.81 12.46 -11.74
CA ARG A 520 -8.22 12.04 -11.71
C ARG A 520 -8.65 11.53 -10.34
N GLY A 521 -7.80 10.74 -9.67
CA GLY A 521 -8.02 10.29 -8.30
C GLY A 521 -8.13 11.45 -7.31
N LEU A 522 -7.29 12.48 -7.44
CA LEU A 522 -7.36 13.69 -6.60
C LEU A 522 -8.65 14.48 -6.83
N VAL A 523 -9.04 14.69 -8.09
CA VAL A 523 -10.29 15.38 -8.45
C VAL A 523 -11.50 14.60 -7.96
N ALA A 524 -11.51 13.27 -8.08
CA ALA A 524 -12.58 12.42 -7.57
C ALA A 524 -12.73 12.54 -6.05
N GLU A 525 -11.63 12.55 -5.29
CA GLU A 525 -11.65 12.78 -3.85
C GLU A 525 -12.13 14.19 -3.49
N GLY A 526 -11.73 15.22 -4.25
CA GLY A 526 -12.22 16.58 -4.08
C GLY A 526 -13.73 16.69 -4.29
N ARG A 527 -14.27 16.05 -5.33
CA ARG A 527 -15.73 15.97 -5.57
C ARG A 527 -16.44 15.21 -4.44
N ARG A 528 -15.85 14.11 -3.96
CA ARG A 528 -16.40 13.33 -2.83
C ARG A 528 -16.48 14.13 -1.53
N LEU A 529 -15.45 14.93 -1.22
CA LEU A 529 -15.45 15.86 -0.09
C LEU A 529 -16.49 16.96 -0.27
N ALA A 530 -16.56 17.56 -1.46
CA ALA A 530 -17.50 18.64 -1.76
C ALA A 530 -18.96 18.25 -1.53
N ASN A 531 -19.33 16.99 -1.81
CA ASN A 531 -20.69 16.48 -1.61
C ASN A 531 -21.14 16.49 -0.13
N ALA A 532 -20.23 16.53 0.83
CA ALA A 532 -20.54 16.63 2.26
C ALA A 532 -20.56 18.09 2.79
N LEU A 533 -20.16 19.07 1.97
CA LEU A 533 -20.04 20.47 2.38
C LEU A 533 -21.33 21.28 2.12
N PRO A 534 -21.57 22.35 2.90
CA PRO A 534 -22.63 23.32 2.61
C PRO A 534 -22.44 24.01 1.25
N GLY A 535 -23.54 24.46 0.64
CA GLY A 535 -23.60 24.97 -0.74
C GLY A 535 -22.44 25.88 -1.20
N PRO A 536 -22.11 26.97 -0.49
CA PRO A 536 -21.03 27.87 -0.89
C PRO A 536 -19.66 27.18 -0.96
N TYR A 537 -19.28 26.44 0.09
CA TYR A 537 -18.01 25.70 0.17
C TYR A 537 -17.96 24.54 -0.82
N ARG A 538 -19.10 23.90 -1.08
CA ARG A 538 -19.24 22.85 -2.11
C ARG A 538 -18.91 23.40 -3.49
N GLN A 539 -19.50 24.54 -3.88
CA GLN A 539 -19.27 25.14 -5.19
C GLN A 539 -17.81 25.61 -5.38
N GLU A 540 -17.21 26.17 -4.33
CA GLU A 540 -15.80 26.55 -4.34
C GLU A 540 -14.88 25.35 -4.62
N LEU A 541 -15.08 24.24 -3.89
CA LEU A 541 -14.26 23.04 -4.07
C LEU A 541 -14.49 22.36 -5.43
N LEU A 542 -15.74 22.33 -5.90
CA LEU A 542 -16.06 21.82 -7.24
C LEU A 542 -15.42 22.67 -8.35
N GLY A 543 -15.40 24.00 -8.19
CA GLY A 543 -14.73 24.89 -9.13
C GLY A 543 -13.24 24.62 -9.26
N LYS A 544 -12.53 24.38 -8.14
CA LYS A 544 -11.11 23.98 -8.16
C LYS A 544 -10.91 22.62 -8.83
N CYS A 545 -11.78 21.64 -8.55
CA CYS A 545 -11.77 20.33 -9.21
C CYS A 545 -11.91 20.45 -10.75
N GLU A 546 -12.84 21.28 -11.21
CA GLU A 546 -13.06 21.50 -12.65
C GLU A 546 -11.89 22.22 -13.32
N GLN A 547 -11.30 23.21 -12.65
CA GLN A 547 -10.11 23.90 -13.14
C GLN A 547 -8.93 22.93 -13.35
N VAL A 548 -8.65 22.06 -12.37
CA VAL A 548 -7.61 21.03 -12.47
C VAL A 548 -7.90 20.05 -13.61
N GLU A 549 -9.15 19.58 -13.74
CA GLU A 549 -9.54 18.65 -14.80
C GLU A 549 -9.38 19.28 -16.20
N GLN A 550 -9.74 20.55 -16.36
CA GLN A 550 -9.60 21.30 -17.61
C GLN A 550 -8.12 21.49 -17.99
N LEU A 551 -7.29 21.94 -17.06
CA LEU A 551 -5.86 22.17 -17.31
C LEU A 551 -5.13 20.85 -17.63
N MET A 552 -5.45 19.76 -16.93
CA MET A 552 -4.94 18.43 -17.24
C MET A 552 -5.34 18.00 -18.66
N ALA A 553 -6.61 18.16 -19.04
CA ALA A 553 -7.07 17.79 -20.38
C ALA A 553 -6.37 18.61 -21.49
N GLN A 554 -6.13 19.91 -21.26
CA GLN A 554 -5.40 20.77 -22.17
C GLN A 554 -3.94 20.32 -22.33
N LEU A 555 -3.24 20.04 -21.23
CA LEU A 555 -1.85 19.57 -21.28
C LEU A 555 -1.74 18.20 -21.98
N ALA A 556 -2.69 17.29 -21.72
CA ALA A 556 -2.74 15.99 -22.37
C ALA A 556 -2.98 16.08 -23.89
N ASP A 557 -3.85 16.99 -24.34
CA ASP A 557 -4.09 17.23 -25.77
C ASP A 557 -2.86 17.85 -26.46
N LEU A 558 -2.20 18.82 -25.82
CA LEU A 558 -0.94 19.39 -26.33
C LEU A 558 0.15 18.31 -26.46
N ALA A 559 0.32 17.47 -25.44
CA ALA A 559 1.27 16.38 -25.47
C ALA A 559 0.95 15.34 -26.56
N ALA A 560 -0.32 14.96 -26.72
CA ALA A 560 -0.77 14.02 -27.74
C ALA A 560 -0.53 14.51 -29.18
N ARG A 561 -0.50 15.83 -29.38
CA ARG A 561 -0.16 16.47 -30.66
C ARG A 561 1.35 16.62 -30.90
N GLY A 562 2.18 16.21 -29.95
CA GLY A 562 3.64 16.40 -30.00
C GLY A 562 4.11 17.80 -29.57
N GLU A 563 3.23 18.63 -29.00
CA GLU A 563 3.51 20.00 -28.55
C GLU A 563 3.73 20.11 -27.03
N GLY A 564 4.03 18.99 -26.37
CA GLY A 564 4.17 18.91 -24.90
C GLY A 564 5.32 19.74 -24.31
N ASP A 565 6.30 20.14 -25.12
CA ASP A 565 7.42 21.01 -24.71
C ASP A 565 7.26 22.48 -25.15
N SER A 566 6.13 22.82 -25.76
CA SER A 566 5.85 24.18 -26.24
C SER A 566 5.79 25.20 -25.09
N PRO A 567 6.02 26.50 -25.36
CA PRO A 567 5.81 27.56 -24.36
C PRO A 567 4.39 27.56 -23.78
N GLN A 568 3.39 27.19 -24.59
CA GLN A 568 2.01 27.03 -24.15
C GLN A 568 1.86 25.85 -23.18
N ALA A 569 2.43 24.68 -23.50
CA ALA A 569 2.41 23.53 -22.62
C ALA A 569 3.09 23.81 -21.28
N ARG A 570 4.22 24.53 -21.27
CA ARG A 570 4.91 24.97 -20.04
C ARG A 570 4.05 25.92 -19.20
N ALA A 571 3.34 26.86 -19.82
CA ALA A 571 2.43 27.75 -19.11
C ALA A 571 1.24 26.99 -18.49
N VAL A 572 0.63 26.05 -19.23
CA VAL A 572 -0.46 25.20 -18.72
C VAL A 572 0.05 24.29 -17.60
N ALA A 573 1.24 23.72 -17.72
CA ALA A 573 1.87 22.90 -16.69
C ALA A 573 2.07 23.67 -15.38
N GLN A 574 2.57 24.91 -15.45
CA GLN A 574 2.73 25.76 -14.26
C GLN A 574 1.37 26.10 -13.60
N GLN A 575 0.36 26.47 -14.40
CA GLN A 575 -0.99 26.74 -13.89
C GLN A 575 -1.61 25.50 -13.23
N LEU A 576 -1.42 24.32 -13.84
CA LEU A 576 -1.91 23.06 -13.29
C LEU A 576 -1.21 22.70 -11.98
N GLN A 577 0.09 22.95 -11.87
CA GLN A 577 0.86 22.72 -10.65
C GLN A 577 0.33 23.60 -9.48
N GLU A 578 0.09 24.88 -9.73
CA GLU A 578 -0.50 25.80 -8.75
C GLU A 578 -1.92 25.37 -8.37
N ALA A 579 -2.77 25.06 -9.36
CA ALA A 579 -4.14 24.61 -9.13
C ALA A 579 -4.22 23.31 -8.31
N LEU A 580 -3.29 22.36 -8.53
CA LEU A 580 -3.21 21.13 -7.74
C LEU A 580 -2.81 21.39 -6.29
N LYS A 581 -1.86 22.29 -6.04
CA LYS A 581 -1.45 22.69 -4.68
C LYS A 581 -2.63 23.33 -3.94
N ASP A 582 -3.38 24.18 -4.62
CA ASP A 582 -4.57 24.83 -4.11
C ASP A 582 -5.70 23.85 -3.80
N LEU A 583 -5.95 22.90 -4.70
CA LEU A 583 -6.94 21.84 -4.50
C LEU A 583 -6.56 20.97 -3.30
N LYS A 584 -5.28 20.59 -3.18
CA LYS A 584 -4.74 19.85 -2.03
C LYS A 584 -5.05 20.55 -0.71
N GLY A 585 -4.70 21.83 -0.60
CA GLY A 585 -4.95 22.62 0.61
C GLY A 585 -6.43 22.67 0.98
N LYS A 586 -7.30 22.92 -0.02
CA LYS A 586 -8.75 23.01 0.23
C LYS A 586 -9.39 21.67 0.62
N MET A 587 -8.92 20.57 0.04
CA MET A 587 -9.35 19.22 0.43
C MET A 587 -8.95 18.88 1.87
N GLN A 588 -7.71 19.22 2.28
CA GLN A 588 -7.22 18.99 3.63
C GLN A 588 -7.99 19.81 4.66
N GLU A 589 -8.29 21.08 4.37
CA GLU A 589 -9.13 21.93 5.20
C GLU A 589 -10.53 21.31 5.40
N ALA A 590 -11.21 20.98 4.30
CA ALA A 590 -12.56 20.39 4.34
C ALA A 590 -12.59 19.05 5.10
N MET A 591 -11.61 18.18 4.87
CA MET A 591 -11.51 16.90 5.57
C MET A 591 -11.27 17.08 7.07
N THR A 592 -10.40 18.02 7.46
CA THR A 592 -10.10 18.30 8.87
C THR A 592 -11.35 18.75 9.63
N GLN A 593 -12.18 19.60 9.00
CA GLN A 593 -13.47 20.02 9.56
C GLN A 593 -14.43 18.84 9.71
N GLU A 594 -14.57 18.00 8.67
CA GLU A 594 -15.44 16.82 8.72
C GLU A 594 -15.01 15.83 9.81
N VAL A 595 -13.70 15.59 9.98
CA VAL A 595 -13.18 14.73 11.06
C VAL A 595 -13.45 15.35 12.43
N SER A 596 -13.20 16.65 12.60
CA SER A 596 -13.47 17.38 13.85
C SER A 596 -14.93 17.20 14.29
N ASP A 597 -15.87 17.24 13.35
CA ASP A 597 -17.29 17.06 13.62
C ASP A 597 -17.67 15.60 13.90
N ILE A 598 -17.34 14.68 12.99
CA ILE A 598 -17.83 13.30 13.04
C ILE A 598 -17.15 12.47 14.14
N PHE A 599 -15.86 12.71 14.41
CA PHE A 599 -15.11 12.01 15.46
C PHE A 599 -15.15 12.70 16.83
N SER A 600 -15.96 13.76 16.99
CA SER A 600 -16.21 14.37 18.30
C SER A 600 -16.95 13.44 19.26
N ASP A 601 -17.77 12.53 18.75
CA ASP A 601 -18.54 11.55 19.52
C ASP A 601 -18.61 10.22 18.78
N THR A 602 -17.75 9.28 19.15
CA THR A 602 -17.66 7.97 18.50
C THR A 602 -18.42 6.86 19.23
N THR A 603 -18.87 7.09 20.47
CA THR A 603 -19.38 6.01 21.35
C THR A 603 -20.81 6.22 21.86
N THR A 604 -21.41 7.41 21.75
CA THR A 604 -22.78 7.61 22.25
C THR A 604 -23.79 6.70 21.55
N PRO A 605 -23.78 6.50 20.22
CA PRO A 605 -24.78 5.65 19.56
C PRO A 605 -24.76 4.19 20.06
N ILE A 606 -23.58 3.60 20.26
CA ILE A 606 -23.46 2.25 20.80
C ILE A 606 -23.85 2.17 22.28
N LYS A 607 -23.58 3.23 23.07
CA LYS A 607 -24.05 3.32 24.47
C LYS A 607 -25.58 3.38 24.56
N LEU A 608 -26.23 4.12 23.66
CA LEU A 608 -27.69 4.17 23.59
C LEU A 608 -28.29 2.83 23.12
N LEU A 609 -27.62 2.13 22.19
CA LEU A 609 -27.99 0.77 21.81
C LEU A 609 -27.89 -0.20 23.00
N ALA A 610 -26.82 -0.12 23.78
CA ALA A 610 -26.65 -0.95 24.98
C ALA A 610 -27.79 -0.73 25.99
N VAL A 611 -28.14 0.53 26.26
CA VAL A 611 -29.27 0.87 27.15
C VAL A 611 -30.58 0.29 26.61
N ALA A 612 -30.86 0.45 25.31
CA ALA A 612 -32.06 -0.09 24.67
C ALA A 612 -32.11 -1.63 24.70
N ALA A 613 -30.98 -2.32 24.50
CA ALA A 613 -30.89 -3.77 24.56
C ALA A 613 -31.20 -4.32 25.96
N THR A 614 -30.85 -3.57 27.01
CA THR A 614 -31.13 -3.92 28.41
C THR A 614 -32.47 -3.40 28.92
N ALA A 615 -33.31 -2.81 28.06
CA ALA A 615 -34.58 -2.21 28.49
C ALA A 615 -35.49 -3.25 29.16
N PRO A 616 -36.18 -2.88 30.26
CA PRO A 616 -37.17 -3.73 30.94
C PRO A 616 -38.27 -4.24 29.99
N LEU A 617 -38.86 -5.39 30.29
CA LEU A 617 -39.91 -6.01 29.48
C LEU A 617 -41.19 -5.18 29.37
N ASP A 618 -41.46 -4.33 30.36
CA ASP A 618 -42.62 -3.43 30.45
C ASP A 618 -42.35 -2.05 29.83
N ALA A 619 -41.16 -1.83 29.27
CA ALA A 619 -40.84 -0.56 28.60
C ALA A 619 -41.76 -0.34 27.38
N PRO A 620 -42.42 0.82 27.26
CA PRO A 620 -43.27 1.11 26.12
C PRO A 620 -42.45 1.19 24.83
N ASN A 621 -42.99 0.63 23.74
CA ASN A 621 -42.38 0.63 22.40
C ASN A 621 -40.94 0.08 22.38
N ARG A 622 -40.64 -0.90 23.25
CA ARG A 622 -39.29 -1.46 23.46
C ARG A 622 -38.59 -1.85 22.17
N ASP A 623 -39.25 -2.63 21.31
CA ASP A 623 -38.69 -3.07 20.03
C ASP A 623 -38.49 -1.90 19.04
N GLU A 624 -39.44 -0.98 18.95
CA GLU A 624 -39.34 0.20 18.07
C GLU A 624 -38.18 1.11 18.49
N VAL A 625 -38.04 1.37 19.79
CA VAL A 625 -36.93 2.15 20.35
C VAL A 625 -35.60 1.45 20.11
N PHE A 626 -35.54 0.13 20.29
CA PHE A 626 -34.34 -0.64 19.99
C PHE A 626 -33.95 -0.52 18.51
N GLU A 627 -34.88 -0.72 17.58
CA GLU A 627 -34.62 -0.63 16.15
C GLU A 627 -34.20 0.80 15.73
N GLU A 628 -34.80 1.84 16.33
CA GLU A 628 -34.35 3.22 16.12
C GLU A 628 -32.90 3.43 16.59
N ARG A 629 -32.53 2.91 17.78
CA ARG A 629 -31.15 3.03 18.30
C ARG A 629 -30.16 2.19 17.50
N ALA A 630 -30.55 1.00 17.06
CA ALA A 630 -29.75 0.14 16.19
C ALA A 630 -29.48 0.83 14.84
N ALA A 631 -30.51 1.34 14.17
CA ALA A 631 -30.36 2.07 12.92
C ALA A 631 -29.50 3.33 13.08
N ASN A 632 -29.65 4.07 14.18
CA ASN A 632 -28.80 5.23 14.49
C ASN A 632 -27.33 4.82 14.69
N PHE A 633 -27.06 3.71 15.37
CA PHE A 633 -25.73 3.16 15.55
C PHE A 633 -25.10 2.76 14.20
N GLU A 634 -25.81 2.00 13.38
CA GLU A 634 -25.32 1.57 12.05
C GLU A 634 -25.02 2.77 11.13
N ASN A 635 -25.95 3.74 11.08
CA ASN A 635 -25.77 4.96 10.31
C ASN A 635 -24.55 5.76 10.78
N HIS A 636 -24.33 5.84 12.09
CA HIS A 636 -23.18 6.54 12.65
C HIS A 636 -21.86 5.79 12.40
N ALA A 637 -21.82 4.47 12.58
CA ALA A 637 -20.66 3.64 12.28
C ALA A 637 -20.24 3.76 10.80
N ASN A 638 -21.21 3.79 9.89
CA ASN A 638 -20.96 4.03 8.47
C ASN A 638 -20.40 5.42 8.19
N LYS A 639 -20.86 6.45 8.91
CA LYS A 639 -20.30 7.81 8.80
C LYS A 639 -18.84 7.85 9.28
N LEU A 640 -18.55 7.26 10.45
CA LEU A 640 -17.17 7.15 10.95
C LEU A 640 -16.25 6.48 9.93
N GLY A 641 -16.66 5.33 9.38
CA GLY A 641 -15.89 4.63 8.37
C GLY A 641 -15.68 5.44 7.08
N THR A 642 -16.72 6.14 6.61
CA THR A 642 -16.64 7.00 5.41
C THR A 642 -15.68 8.18 5.61
N THR A 643 -15.76 8.84 6.76
CA THR A 643 -14.89 9.98 7.09
C THR A 643 -13.45 9.52 7.34
N ALA A 644 -13.24 8.34 7.93
CA ALA A 644 -11.91 7.73 8.03
C ALA A 644 -11.28 7.44 6.66
N GLU A 645 -12.05 6.91 5.71
CA GLU A 645 -11.58 6.70 4.33
C GLU A 645 -11.21 8.01 3.63
N LYS A 646 -11.91 9.12 3.94
CA LYS A 646 -11.54 10.46 3.45
C LYS A 646 -10.21 10.92 4.05
N ALA A 647 -10.04 10.80 5.37
CA ALA A 647 -8.78 11.13 6.04
C ALA A 647 -7.60 10.29 5.48
N ALA A 648 -7.81 9.01 5.21
CA ALA A 648 -6.79 8.16 4.59
C ALA A 648 -6.45 8.58 3.15
N ALA A 649 -7.42 9.11 2.38
CA ALA A 649 -7.24 9.49 0.98
C ALA A 649 -6.57 10.86 0.80
N VAL A 650 -6.89 11.83 1.66
CA VAL A 650 -6.44 13.24 1.54
C VAL A 650 -5.60 13.74 2.72
N GLY A 651 -5.34 12.91 3.73
CA GLY A 651 -4.52 13.27 4.88
C GLY A 651 -3.02 13.33 4.58
N THR A 652 -2.24 13.63 5.62
CA THR A 652 -0.77 13.63 5.62
C THR A 652 -0.18 12.24 5.91
N ALA A 653 -1.02 11.21 5.95
CA ALA A 653 -0.63 9.84 6.28
C ALA A 653 0.32 9.23 5.24
N ASN A 654 1.27 8.43 5.73
CA ASN A 654 2.09 7.54 4.90
C ASN A 654 1.28 6.30 4.46
N LYS A 655 1.86 5.47 3.58
CA LYS A 655 1.21 4.24 3.07
C LYS A 655 0.71 3.32 4.19
N SER A 656 1.52 3.11 5.24
CA SER A 656 1.16 2.22 6.35
C SER A 656 -0.02 2.72 7.18
N THR A 657 -0.09 4.01 7.48
CA THR A 657 -1.19 4.60 8.24
C THR A 657 -2.48 4.56 7.42
N VAL A 658 -2.40 4.81 6.10
CA VAL A 658 -3.54 4.65 5.18
C VAL A 658 -4.07 3.21 5.16
N GLU A 659 -3.18 2.22 5.03
CA GLU A 659 -3.57 0.79 5.07
C GLU A 659 -4.16 0.40 6.43
N GLY A 660 -3.61 0.93 7.53
CA GLY A 660 -4.13 0.75 8.88
C GLY A 660 -5.55 1.31 9.04
N ILE A 661 -5.81 2.52 8.52
CA ILE A 661 -7.16 3.12 8.54
C ILE A 661 -8.11 2.26 7.72
N GLN A 662 -7.73 1.85 6.51
CA GLN A 662 -8.56 1.01 5.65
C GLN A 662 -8.92 -0.34 6.30
N ALA A 663 -7.95 -0.96 6.99
CA ALA A 663 -8.19 -2.18 7.76
C ALA A 663 -9.18 -1.94 8.91
N ALA A 664 -9.00 -0.86 9.68
CA ALA A 664 -9.91 -0.52 10.78
C ALA A 664 -11.33 -0.19 10.27
N VAL A 665 -11.46 0.48 9.13
CA VAL A 665 -12.76 0.74 8.47
C VAL A 665 -13.43 -0.56 8.04
N LYS A 666 -12.68 -1.49 7.43
CA LYS A 666 -13.18 -2.81 7.05
C LYS A 666 -13.70 -3.56 8.28
N SER A 667 -12.92 -3.61 9.36
CA SER A 667 -13.35 -4.21 10.63
C SER A 667 -14.58 -3.53 11.24
N THR A 668 -14.69 -2.20 11.19
CA THR A 668 -15.89 -1.48 11.66
C THR A 668 -17.13 -1.92 10.88
N ARG A 669 -17.04 -1.99 9.55
CA ARG A 669 -18.16 -2.43 8.68
C ARG A 669 -18.54 -3.88 8.95
N ASP A 670 -17.54 -4.75 9.12
CA ASP A 670 -17.70 -6.17 9.39
C ASP A 670 -18.35 -6.43 10.76
N LEU A 671 -17.92 -5.72 11.82
CA LEU A 671 -18.39 -5.91 13.20
C LEU A 671 -19.75 -5.26 13.48
N THR A 672 -20.09 -4.15 12.82
CA THR A 672 -21.30 -3.36 13.13
C THR A 672 -22.59 -4.20 13.12
N PRO A 673 -22.90 -4.99 12.07
CA PRO A 673 -24.11 -5.84 12.06
C PRO A 673 -24.07 -6.95 13.12
N GLN A 674 -22.87 -7.42 13.46
CA GLN A 674 -22.69 -8.49 14.43
C GLN A 674 -22.97 -7.98 15.86
N VAL A 675 -22.56 -6.74 16.18
CA VAL A 675 -22.91 -6.06 17.43
C VAL A 675 -24.43 -5.87 17.55
N VAL A 676 -25.09 -5.42 16.48
CA VAL A 676 -26.56 -5.25 16.47
C VAL A 676 -27.27 -6.60 16.69
N SER A 677 -26.78 -7.66 16.06
CA SER A 677 -27.30 -9.03 16.24
C SER A 677 -27.16 -9.50 17.70
N ALA A 678 -25.98 -9.32 18.30
CA ALA A 678 -25.73 -9.65 19.70
C ALA A 678 -26.62 -8.82 20.66
N ALA A 679 -26.82 -7.53 20.36
CA ALA A 679 -27.72 -6.66 21.11
C ALA A 679 -29.19 -7.12 20.99
N ARG A 680 -29.61 -7.61 19.82
CA ARG A 680 -30.96 -8.15 19.59
C ARG A 680 -31.17 -9.48 20.31
N ILE A 681 -30.14 -10.34 20.39
CA ILE A 681 -30.18 -11.55 21.22
C ILE A 681 -30.40 -11.17 22.69
N LEU A 682 -29.67 -10.17 23.19
CA LEU A 682 -29.83 -9.68 24.57
C LEU A 682 -31.23 -9.10 24.80
N LEU A 683 -31.75 -8.31 23.86
CA LEU A 683 -33.11 -7.78 23.90
C LEU A 683 -34.16 -8.89 24.06
N ARG A 684 -34.02 -9.98 23.29
CA ARG A 684 -34.96 -11.12 23.32
C ARG A 684 -34.79 -12.02 24.55
N ASN A 685 -33.68 -11.90 25.26
CA ASN A 685 -33.32 -12.76 26.40
C ASN A 685 -32.94 -11.94 27.64
N PRO A 686 -33.86 -11.16 28.25
CA PRO A 686 -33.55 -10.34 29.42
C PRO A 686 -33.04 -11.20 30.58
N GLY A 687 -31.94 -10.76 31.22
CA GLY A 687 -31.32 -11.48 32.34
C GLY A 687 -30.47 -12.70 31.94
N ASN A 688 -30.37 -13.04 30.66
CA ASN A 688 -29.48 -14.11 30.20
C ASN A 688 -28.02 -13.65 30.23
N GLN A 689 -27.24 -14.23 31.16
CA GLN A 689 -25.83 -13.91 31.36
C GLN A 689 -24.97 -14.19 30.11
N ALA A 690 -25.25 -15.28 29.37
CA ALA A 690 -24.48 -15.60 28.16
C ALA A 690 -24.74 -14.59 27.03
N ALA A 691 -25.98 -14.09 26.91
CA ALA A 691 -26.32 -13.04 25.94
C ALA A 691 -25.63 -11.72 26.28
N TYR A 692 -25.57 -11.37 27.58
CA TYR A 692 -24.88 -10.18 28.05
C TYR A 692 -23.36 -10.26 27.82
N GLU A 693 -22.74 -11.39 28.17
CA GLU A 693 -21.31 -11.64 27.91
C GLU A 693 -20.97 -11.56 26.42
N HIS A 694 -21.82 -12.13 25.56
CA HIS A 694 -21.63 -12.07 24.11
C HIS A 694 -21.73 -10.63 23.58
N PHE A 695 -22.78 -9.90 23.99
CA PHE A 695 -22.94 -8.49 23.61
C PHE A 695 -21.78 -7.62 24.08
N GLU A 696 -21.35 -7.74 25.33
CA GLU A 696 -20.21 -6.97 25.86
C GLU A 696 -18.90 -7.27 25.11
N THR A 697 -18.66 -8.54 24.76
CA THR A 697 -17.50 -8.94 23.96
C THR A 697 -17.52 -8.24 22.59
N MET A 698 -18.65 -8.31 21.88
CA MET A 698 -18.79 -7.70 20.55
C MET A 698 -18.73 -6.17 20.60
N LYS A 699 -19.40 -5.57 21.59
CA LYS A 699 -19.41 -4.13 21.83
C LYS A 699 -18.01 -3.60 22.10
N ASN A 700 -17.24 -4.25 22.97
CA ASN A 700 -15.89 -3.83 23.31
C ASN A 700 -14.94 -4.02 22.12
N GLN A 701 -15.03 -5.13 21.39
CA GLN A 701 -14.25 -5.32 20.16
C GLN A 701 -14.51 -4.21 19.12
N TRP A 702 -15.76 -3.78 18.96
CA TRP A 702 -16.10 -2.67 18.08
C TRP A 702 -15.54 -1.34 18.60
N ILE A 703 -15.65 -1.07 19.90
CA ILE A 703 -15.10 0.15 20.53
C ILE A 703 -13.58 0.20 20.37
N ASP A 704 -12.86 -0.88 20.67
CA ASP A 704 -11.40 -0.97 20.56
C ASP A 704 -10.95 -0.68 19.12
N ASN A 705 -11.67 -1.22 18.13
CA ASN A 705 -11.40 -0.95 16.73
C ASN A 705 -11.68 0.51 16.34
N VAL A 706 -12.73 1.13 16.87
CA VAL A 706 -13.04 2.55 16.64
C VAL A 706 -12.05 3.48 17.33
N GLU A 707 -11.54 3.14 18.51
CA GLU A 707 -10.48 3.87 19.19
C GLU A 707 -9.16 3.80 18.40
N LYS A 708 -8.80 2.61 17.90
CA LYS A 708 -7.68 2.42 16.98
C LYS A 708 -7.85 3.23 15.70
N MET A 709 -9.02 3.18 15.08
CA MET A 709 -9.36 3.97 13.88
C MET A 709 -9.22 5.46 14.14
N THR A 710 -9.70 5.95 15.29
CA THR A 710 -9.59 7.35 15.70
C THR A 710 -8.12 7.76 15.85
N GLY A 711 -7.29 6.93 16.47
CA GLY A 711 -5.84 7.17 16.59
C GLY A 711 -5.15 7.32 15.24
N LEU A 712 -5.45 6.43 14.30
CA LEU A 712 -4.86 6.46 12.96
C LEU A 712 -5.37 7.65 12.13
N VAL A 713 -6.65 8.00 12.26
CA VAL A 713 -7.25 9.17 11.60
C VAL A 713 -6.64 10.47 12.12
N ASP A 714 -6.45 10.59 13.45
CA ASP A 714 -5.82 11.77 14.05
C ASP A 714 -4.35 11.90 13.59
N GLU A 715 -3.62 10.79 13.44
CA GLU A 715 -2.27 10.78 12.87
C GLU A 715 -2.23 11.20 11.39
N ALA A 716 -3.31 10.97 10.65
CA ALA A 716 -3.43 11.36 9.24
C ALA A 716 -3.73 12.86 9.05
N ILE A 717 -3.89 13.63 10.13
CA ILE A 717 -4.24 15.04 10.11
C ILE A 717 -3.14 15.84 10.79
N ASP A 718 -2.85 17.02 10.26
CA ASP A 718 -1.99 17.98 10.94
C ASP A 718 -2.60 18.40 12.28
N THR A 719 -1.89 18.14 13.39
CA THR A 719 -2.39 18.40 14.75
C THR A 719 -2.79 19.85 14.94
N LYS A 720 -2.01 20.81 14.40
CA LYS A 720 -2.33 22.24 14.51
C LYS A 720 -3.66 22.55 13.83
N SER A 721 -3.85 22.08 12.59
CA SER A 721 -5.09 22.25 11.83
C SER A 721 -6.29 21.61 12.54
N LEU A 722 -6.10 20.45 13.17
CA LEU A 722 -7.15 19.81 13.98
C LEU A 722 -7.52 20.63 15.22
N LEU A 723 -6.54 21.23 15.90
CA LEU A 723 -6.76 22.11 17.04
C LEU A 723 -7.49 23.41 16.61
N ASP A 724 -7.07 24.04 15.51
CA ASP A 724 -7.75 25.21 14.94
C ASP A 724 -9.21 24.90 14.58
N ALA A 725 -9.47 23.78 13.90
CA ALA A 725 -10.83 23.33 13.57
C ALA A 725 -11.67 23.03 14.80
N SER A 726 -11.08 22.44 15.84
CA SER A 726 -11.77 22.12 17.09
C SER A 726 -12.10 23.38 17.89
N GLU A 727 -11.19 24.35 17.93
CA GLU A 727 -11.41 25.66 18.56
C GLU A 727 -12.57 26.40 17.89
N GLU A 728 -12.59 26.46 16.55
CA GLU A 728 -13.65 27.12 15.80
C GLU A 728 -15.00 26.42 15.98
N ALA A 729 -15.00 25.09 16.03
CA ALA A 729 -16.22 24.33 16.30
C ALA A 729 -16.76 24.57 17.71
N ILE A 730 -15.89 24.75 18.72
CA ILE A 730 -16.30 25.13 20.08
C ILE A 730 -16.92 26.54 20.09
N LYS A 731 -16.34 27.51 19.35
CA LYS A 731 -16.92 28.85 19.21
C LYS A 731 -18.34 28.78 18.65
N LYS A 732 -18.52 28.03 17.56
CA LYS A 732 -19.83 27.83 16.92
C LYS A 732 -20.84 27.13 17.85
N ASP A 733 -20.41 26.15 18.63
CA ASP A 733 -21.28 25.47 19.60
C ASP A 733 -21.65 26.39 20.79
N LEU A 734 -20.74 27.29 21.21
CA LEU A 734 -21.04 28.31 22.20
C LEU A 734 -22.08 29.33 21.68
N ASP A 735 -22.00 29.72 20.42
CA ASP A 735 -23.01 30.57 19.78
C ASP A 735 -24.38 29.89 19.69
N LYS A 736 -24.43 28.58 19.37
CA LYS A 736 -25.67 27.80 19.42
C LYS A 736 -26.27 27.79 20.83
N CYS A 737 -25.45 27.64 21.86
CA CYS A 737 -25.89 27.74 23.25
C CYS A 737 -26.47 29.13 23.56
N ARG A 738 -25.83 30.20 23.06
CA ARG A 738 -26.34 31.58 23.21
C ARG A 738 -27.72 31.76 22.57
N VAL A 739 -27.88 31.24 21.36
CA VAL A 739 -29.17 31.25 20.64
C VAL A 739 -30.22 30.40 21.37
N ALA A 740 -29.84 29.25 21.91
CA ALA A 740 -30.73 28.40 22.69
C ALA A 740 -31.21 29.09 23.98
N MET A 741 -30.34 29.83 24.67
CA MET A 741 -30.72 30.64 25.84
C MET A 741 -31.70 31.76 25.43
N ALA A 742 -31.42 32.49 24.35
CA ALA A 742 -32.30 33.55 23.85
C ALA A 742 -33.68 33.01 23.41
N ASN A 743 -33.72 31.80 22.87
CA ASN A 743 -34.95 31.13 22.41
C ASN A 743 -35.63 30.26 23.49
N HIS A 744 -35.11 30.25 24.73
CA HIS A 744 -35.64 29.46 25.84
C HIS A 744 -35.69 27.95 25.58
N GLN A 745 -34.64 27.39 24.97
CA GLN A 745 -34.52 25.98 24.60
C GLN A 745 -33.47 25.25 25.47
N PRO A 746 -33.81 24.78 26.69
CA PRO A 746 -32.86 24.13 27.59
C PRO A 746 -32.25 22.85 27.03
N GLN A 747 -32.99 22.09 26.22
CA GLN A 747 -32.46 20.88 25.57
C GLN A 747 -31.35 21.21 24.56
N MET A 748 -31.49 22.29 23.79
CA MET A 748 -30.49 22.72 22.82
C MET A 748 -29.24 23.28 23.50
N LEU A 749 -29.40 23.95 24.65
CA LEU A 749 -28.28 24.37 25.50
C LEU A 749 -27.49 23.16 26.02
N VAL A 750 -28.16 22.16 26.59
CA VAL A 750 -27.50 20.95 27.11
C VAL A 750 -26.79 20.19 25.99
N ALA A 751 -27.41 20.08 24.81
CA ALA A 751 -26.78 19.47 23.64
C ALA A 751 -25.51 20.22 23.21
N GLY A 752 -25.56 21.55 23.14
CA GLY A 752 -24.39 22.38 22.80
C GLY A 752 -23.27 22.31 23.83
N ALA A 753 -23.59 22.40 25.13
CA ALA A 753 -22.63 22.24 26.21
C ALA A 753 -21.97 20.85 26.22
N THR A 754 -22.76 19.81 25.93
CA THR A 754 -22.24 18.43 25.79
C THR A 754 -21.27 18.33 24.60
N SER A 755 -21.58 18.97 23.47
CA SER A 755 -20.68 19.04 22.31
C SER A 755 -19.35 19.71 22.66
N ILE A 756 -19.40 20.87 23.34
CA ILE A 756 -18.20 21.60 23.80
C ILE A 756 -17.34 20.70 24.72
N ALA A 757 -17.96 20.04 25.70
CA ALA A 757 -17.25 19.15 26.62
C ALA A 757 -16.56 17.99 25.89
N ARG A 758 -17.22 17.39 24.88
CA ARG A 758 -16.63 16.31 24.09
C ARG A 758 -15.45 16.79 23.24
N ARG A 759 -15.59 17.94 22.57
CA ARG A 759 -14.50 18.54 21.79
C ARG A 759 -13.30 18.89 22.67
N ALA A 760 -13.53 19.46 23.86
CA ALA A 760 -12.46 19.73 24.82
C ALA A 760 -11.75 18.43 25.28
N ASN A 761 -12.50 17.36 25.57
CA ASN A 761 -11.90 16.06 25.91
C ASN A 761 -11.12 15.43 24.75
N ARG A 762 -11.58 15.61 23.50
CA ARG A 762 -10.86 15.17 22.30
C ARG A 762 -9.54 15.92 22.13
N ILE A 763 -9.51 17.24 22.37
CA ILE A 763 -8.28 18.04 22.38
C ILE A 763 -7.29 17.50 23.43
N LEU A 764 -7.76 17.19 24.64
CA LEU A 764 -6.93 16.57 25.68
C LEU A 764 -6.36 15.21 25.24
N LEU A 765 -7.16 14.39 24.56
CA LEU A 765 -6.71 13.10 24.05
C LEU A 765 -5.62 13.24 22.99
N VAL A 766 -5.79 14.18 22.05
CA VAL A 766 -4.79 14.50 21.01
C VAL A 766 -3.51 15.01 21.67
N ALA A 767 -3.61 15.98 22.58
CA ALA A 767 -2.44 16.52 23.30
C ALA A 767 -1.70 15.44 24.10
N LYS A 768 -2.43 14.54 24.79
CA LYS A 768 -1.84 13.42 25.51
C LYS A 768 -1.04 12.49 24.58
N ARG A 769 -1.59 12.14 23.41
CA ARG A 769 -0.89 11.31 22.41
C ARG A 769 0.39 11.97 21.90
N GLU A 770 0.36 13.28 21.65
CA GLU A 770 1.55 14.01 21.20
C GLU A 770 2.63 14.11 22.30
N VAL A 771 2.23 14.21 23.57
CA VAL A 771 3.15 14.14 24.73
C VAL A 771 3.74 12.73 24.91
N GLU A 772 2.99 11.68 24.60
CA GLU A 772 3.47 10.28 24.61
C GLU A 772 4.40 9.99 23.42
N ASN A 773 4.16 10.64 22.28
CA ASN A 773 4.97 10.54 21.06
C ASN A 773 6.32 11.27 21.18
N SER A 774 6.36 12.43 21.86
CA SER A 774 7.56 13.24 22.00
C SER A 774 8.46 12.79 23.17
N GLU A 775 9.77 12.92 22.97
CA GLU A 775 10.83 12.77 23.98
C GLU A 775 11.47 14.11 24.37
N ASP A 776 11.07 15.24 23.75
CA ASP A 776 11.53 16.58 24.11
C ASP A 776 10.89 17.02 25.45
N PRO A 777 11.66 17.19 26.54
CA PRO A 777 11.12 17.58 27.83
C PRO A 777 10.38 18.93 27.79
N LYS A 778 10.90 19.92 27.04
CA LYS A 778 10.32 21.27 27.03
C LYS A 778 8.94 21.27 26.39
N PHE A 779 8.82 20.68 25.21
CA PHE A 779 7.53 20.52 24.54
C PHE A 779 6.52 19.73 25.40
N ARG A 780 6.95 18.60 25.99
CA ARG A 780 6.07 17.77 26.83
C ARG A 780 5.54 18.52 28.04
N GLU A 781 6.37 19.30 28.72
CA GLU A 781 5.97 20.09 29.88
C GLU A 781 4.98 21.19 29.50
N VAL A 782 5.25 21.95 28.43
CA VAL A 782 4.38 23.05 27.98
C VAL A 782 3.00 22.53 27.56
N VAL A 783 2.95 21.47 26.75
CA VAL A 783 1.66 20.87 26.31
C VAL A 783 0.91 20.26 27.49
N LYS A 784 1.60 19.61 28.43
CA LYS A 784 0.98 19.03 29.62
C LYS A 784 0.38 20.11 30.52
N ALA A 785 1.11 21.22 30.76
CA ALA A 785 0.62 22.33 31.56
C ALA A 785 -0.65 22.96 30.95
N ALA A 786 -0.65 23.21 29.63
CA ALA A 786 -1.83 23.72 28.94
C ALA A 786 -3.01 22.73 28.97
N SER A 787 -2.73 21.43 28.88
CA SER A 787 -3.74 20.36 28.97
C SER A 787 -4.36 20.28 30.37
N ASP A 788 -3.54 20.40 31.42
CA ASP A 788 -4.01 20.41 32.81
C ASP A 788 -4.94 21.62 33.07
N GLU A 789 -4.60 22.80 32.52
CA GLU A 789 -5.46 23.98 32.58
C GLU A 789 -6.80 23.73 31.88
N LEU A 790 -6.80 23.21 30.65
CA LEU A 790 -8.03 22.89 29.91
C LEU A 790 -8.90 21.87 30.67
N SER A 791 -8.32 20.82 31.23
CA SER A 791 -9.06 19.79 31.97
C SER A 791 -9.86 20.37 33.16
N GLN A 792 -9.27 21.34 33.87
CA GLN A 792 -9.92 21.99 35.02
C GLN A 792 -11.11 22.88 34.63
N THR A 793 -11.21 23.31 33.37
CA THR A 793 -12.30 24.19 32.89
C THR A 793 -13.58 23.46 32.48
N ILE A 794 -13.51 22.14 32.20
CA ILE A 794 -14.65 21.38 31.65
C ILE A 794 -15.78 21.20 32.68
N SER A 795 -15.45 20.75 33.89
CA SER A 795 -16.45 20.47 34.93
C SER A 795 -17.27 21.71 35.33
N PRO A 796 -16.66 22.90 35.58
CA PRO A 796 -17.40 24.13 35.82
C PRO A 796 -18.42 24.46 34.73
N MET A 797 -18.02 24.40 33.46
CA MET A 797 -18.94 24.70 32.34
C MET A 797 -20.14 23.73 32.30
N VAL A 798 -19.91 22.44 32.53
CA VAL A 798 -21.00 21.45 32.57
C VAL A 798 -21.95 21.69 33.74
N MET A 799 -21.43 22.11 34.90
CA MET A 799 -22.25 22.47 36.06
C MET A 799 -23.08 23.74 35.79
N ASP A 800 -22.47 24.77 35.21
CA ASP A 800 -23.15 26.02 34.84
C ASP A 800 -24.23 25.77 33.79
N ALA A 801 -23.96 24.93 32.78
CA ALA A 801 -24.94 24.54 31.77
C ALA A 801 -26.16 23.83 32.40
N LYS A 802 -25.95 22.96 33.39
CA LYS A 802 -27.03 22.30 34.15
C LYS A 802 -27.83 23.31 34.97
N ALA A 803 -27.16 24.28 35.60
CA ALA A 803 -27.83 25.33 36.37
C ALA A 803 -28.74 26.19 35.47
N VAL A 804 -28.22 26.63 34.31
CA VAL A 804 -29.01 27.36 33.31
C VAL A 804 -30.15 26.50 32.75
N ALA A 805 -29.94 25.21 32.51
CA ALA A 805 -31.01 24.33 32.04
C ALA A 805 -32.18 24.23 33.06
N GLY A 806 -31.89 24.36 34.35
CA GLY A 806 -32.91 24.42 35.42
C GLY A 806 -33.67 25.74 35.48
N ASN A 807 -33.05 26.85 35.12
CA ASN A 807 -33.70 28.17 35.03
C ASN A 807 -33.10 29.02 33.89
N ILE A 808 -33.55 28.76 32.66
CA ILE A 808 -32.92 29.32 31.46
C ILE A 808 -33.11 30.82 31.29
N GLN A 809 -34.01 31.44 32.06
CA GLN A 809 -34.31 32.87 31.97
C GLN A 809 -33.42 33.72 32.89
N ASP A 810 -32.68 33.11 33.82
CA ASP A 810 -31.85 33.82 34.79
C ASP A 810 -30.59 34.41 34.12
N PRO A 811 -30.46 35.74 34.00
CA PRO A 811 -29.31 36.36 33.34
C PRO A 811 -27.98 36.10 34.06
N SER A 812 -28.00 35.90 35.38
CA SER A 812 -26.79 35.62 36.15
C SER A 812 -26.25 34.22 35.84
N LEU A 813 -27.14 33.23 35.72
CA LEU A 813 -26.76 31.86 35.35
C LEU A 813 -26.27 31.81 33.89
N GLN A 814 -26.98 32.49 32.98
CA GLN A 814 -26.56 32.58 31.57
C GLN A 814 -25.15 33.19 31.45
N LYS A 815 -24.87 34.26 32.20
CA LYS A 815 -23.55 34.89 32.24
C LYS A 815 -22.48 33.93 32.78
N GLY A 816 -22.77 33.23 33.89
CA GLY A 816 -21.84 32.24 34.46
C GLY A 816 -21.44 31.15 33.46
N PHE A 817 -22.42 30.60 32.73
CA PHE A 817 -22.14 29.63 31.66
C PHE A 817 -21.28 30.21 30.52
N LEU A 818 -21.57 31.43 30.06
CA LEU A 818 -20.78 32.08 29.01
C LEU A 818 -19.34 32.36 29.46
N ASP A 819 -19.15 32.85 30.70
CA ASP A 819 -17.83 33.09 31.28
C ASP A 819 -17.02 31.79 31.35
N SER A 820 -17.63 30.68 31.78
CA SER A 820 -17.01 29.34 31.77
C SER A 820 -16.73 28.84 30.34
N GLY A 821 -17.60 29.13 29.37
CA GLY A 821 -17.41 28.81 27.96
C GLY A 821 -16.22 29.54 27.33
N TYR A 822 -16.05 30.84 27.60
CA TYR A 822 -14.89 31.60 27.12
C TYR A 822 -13.58 31.19 27.80
N LYS A 823 -13.62 30.74 29.06
CA LYS A 823 -12.45 30.13 29.73
C LYS A 823 -11.99 28.84 29.03
N ILE A 824 -12.92 27.97 28.62
CA ILE A 824 -12.59 26.79 27.81
C ILE A 824 -11.88 27.22 26.52
N LEU A 825 -12.43 28.20 25.79
CA LEU A 825 -11.81 28.69 24.56
C LEU A 825 -10.40 29.24 24.79
N GLY A 826 -10.18 30.01 25.85
CA GLY A 826 -8.84 30.50 26.21
C GLY A 826 -7.86 29.37 26.53
N ALA A 827 -8.30 28.34 27.26
CA ALA A 827 -7.46 27.18 27.56
C ALA A 827 -7.16 26.34 26.31
N VAL A 828 -8.13 26.18 25.40
CA VAL A 828 -7.91 25.54 24.09
C VAL A 828 -6.88 26.31 23.25
N ALA A 829 -6.97 27.64 23.21
CA ALA A 829 -6.02 28.48 22.49
C ALA A 829 -4.59 28.32 23.04
N LYS A 830 -4.43 28.23 24.37
CA LYS A 830 -3.12 27.93 25.00
C LYS A 830 -2.57 26.56 24.62
N VAL A 831 -3.43 25.53 24.58
CA VAL A 831 -3.03 24.20 24.10
C VAL A 831 -2.53 24.32 22.66
N ARG A 832 -3.25 25.03 21.79
CA ARG A 832 -2.83 25.25 20.40
C ARG A 832 -1.50 26.02 20.29
N GLU A 833 -1.31 27.07 21.07
CA GLU A 833 -0.07 27.85 21.12
C GLU A 833 1.14 27.00 21.52
N ALA A 834 0.95 25.99 22.38
CA ALA A 834 2.01 25.05 22.74
C ALA A 834 2.57 24.24 21.56
N PHE A 835 1.82 24.12 20.45
CA PHE A 835 2.25 23.45 19.22
C PHE A 835 2.83 24.41 18.17
N GLN A 836 2.86 25.72 18.43
CA GLN A 836 3.52 26.65 17.52
C GLN A 836 5.04 26.52 17.61
N PRO A 837 5.77 26.60 16.48
CA PRO A 837 7.22 26.71 16.52
C PRO A 837 7.60 27.93 17.34
N GLN A 838 8.41 27.77 18.38
CA GLN A 838 9.09 28.91 18.98
C GLN A 838 10.08 29.42 17.93
N GLU A 839 9.75 30.51 17.24
CA GLU A 839 10.74 31.22 16.44
C GLU A 839 11.89 31.61 17.38
N PRO A 840 13.15 31.21 17.10
CA PRO A 840 14.27 31.83 17.78
C PRO A 840 14.28 33.32 17.42
N ASP A 841 14.40 34.19 18.42
CA ASP A 841 14.55 35.64 18.25
C ASP A 841 15.84 35.98 17.44
N PHE A 842 15.84 35.82 16.11
CA PHE A 842 16.91 36.30 15.21
C PHE A 842 16.31 36.72 13.86
N PRO A 843 16.75 37.85 13.25
CA PRO A 843 18.10 38.39 13.34
C PRO A 843 18.24 39.74 14.10
N PRO A 844 19.46 40.12 14.53
CA PRO A 844 19.77 41.51 14.88
C PRO A 844 19.49 42.42 13.67
N PRO A 845 19.16 43.70 13.90
CA PRO A 845 18.97 44.64 12.81
C PRO A 845 20.21 44.66 11.90
N PRO A 846 20.04 44.76 10.57
CA PRO A 846 21.17 44.87 9.65
C PRO A 846 22.05 46.06 10.09
N PRO A 847 23.39 45.93 10.09
CA PRO A 847 24.26 47.03 10.44
C PRO A 847 24.00 48.21 9.51
N GLU A 848 23.80 49.41 10.06
CA GLU A 848 23.64 50.64 9.30
C GLU A 848 24.95 50.95 8.57
N LEU A 849 25.02 50.60 7.28
CA LEU A 849 26.19 50.79 6.42
C LEU A 849 26.39 52.26 5.98
N ASP A 850 25.48 53.15 6.34
CA ASP A 850 25.44 54.56 5.89
C ASP A 850 26.48 55.47 6.56
N GLN A 851 27.27 54.96 7.52
CA GLN A 851 28.26 55.76 8.27
C GLN A 851 29.73 55.55 7.81
N LEU A 852 29.97 54.82 6.72
CA LEU A 852 31.32 54.65 6.17
C LEU A 852 31.66 55.77 5.17
N ASN A 853 32.14 56.91 5.67
CA ASN A 853 32.91 57.86 4.87
C ASN A 853 34.34 57.31 4.68
N LEU A 854 34.60 56.70 3.53
CA LEU A 854 35.98 56.46 3.08
C LEU A 854 36.48 57.73 2.40
N ASN A 855 37.34 58.48 3.09
CA ASN A 855 38.19 59.48 2.46
C ASN A 855 39.04 58.78 1.39
N ASP A 856 38.78 59.07 0.12
CA ASP A 856 39.66 58.72 -1.01
C ASP A 856 40.92 59.60 -0.97
N GLU A 857 41.81 59.38 -0.01
CA GLU A 857 43.21 59.75 -0.18
C GLU A 857 43.93 58.62 -0.91
N ALA A 858 44.26 58.86 -2.18
CA ALA A 858 45.09 57.97 -2.98
C ALA A 858 46.43 57.73 -2.27
N ALA A 859 46.68 56.47 -1.89
CA ALA A 859 47.94 56.07 -1.27
C ALA A 859 49.15 56.34 -2.21
N PRO A 860 50.29 56.80 -1.68
CA PRO A 860 51.49 57.07 -2.48
C PRO A 860 52.03 55.78 -3.13
N PRO A 861 52.68 55.85 -4.31
CA PRO A 861 53.14 54.68 -5.03
C PRO A 861 54.15 53.88 -4.19
N LYS A 862 53.96 52.56 -4.12
CA LYS A 862 54.84 51.63 -3.40
C LYS A 862 56.26 51.64 -4.01
N PRO A 863 57.33 51.62 -3.19
CA PRO A 863 58.68 51.37 -3.66
C PRO A 863 58.81 49.94 -4.24
N PRO A 864 59.75 49.68 -5.18
CA PRO A 864 59.92 48.36 -5.78
C PRO A 864 60.37 47.33 -4.72
N LEU A 865 59.69 46.17 -4.71
CA LEU A 865 60.00 45.02 -3.85
C LEU A 865 61.33 44.36 -4.28
N PRO A 866 62.16 43.86 -3.34
CA PRO A 866 63.31 43.03 -3.66
C PRO A 866 62.87 41.71 -4.32
N GLU A 867 63.62 41.28 -5.33
CA GLU A 867 63.36 40.05 -6.09
C GLU A 867 63.34 38.82 -5.17
N GLY A 868 62.22 38.07 -5.11
CA GLY A 868 62.24 36.70 -4.58
C GLY A 868 61.00 36.17 -3.85
N GLU A 869 60.04 36.99 -3.41
CA GLU A 869 58.85 36.49 -2.70
C GLU A 869 57.59 36.54 -3.57
N VAL A 870 57.31 35.44 -4.28
CA VAL A 870 56.01 35.20 -4.90
C VAL A 870 55.06 34.58 -3.86
N PRO A 871 53.77 34.98 -3.82
CA PRO A 871 52.77 34.29 -3.01
C PRO A 871 52.74 32.79 -3.36
N PRO A 872 52.43 31.89 -2.40
CA PRO A 872 52.32 30.47 -2.70
C PRO A 872 51.33 30.24 -3.86
N PRO A 873 51.64 29.33 -4.81
CA PRO A 873 50.75 29.04 -5.92
C PRO A 873 49.41 28.58 -5.37
N ARG A 874 48.33 29.26 -5.77
CA ARG A 874 46.97 28.86 -5.40
C ARG A 874 46.77 27.43 -5.96
N PRO A 875 46.53 26.40 -5.13
CA PRO A 875 46.16 25.09 -5.65
C PRO A 875 44.92 25.24 -6.53
N PRO A 876 44.71 24.37 -7.54
CA PRO A 876 43.50 24.41 -8.34
C PRO A 876 42.29 24.47 -7.40
N PRO A 877 41.35 25.43 -7.59
CA PRO A 877 40.16 25.49 -6.75
C PRO A 877 39.48 24.11 -6.78
N PRO A 878 38.99 23.59 -5.65
CA PRO A 878 38.06 22.47 -5.70
C PRO A 878 36.90 22.88 -6.63
N GLU A 879 36.52 22.02 -7.56
CA GLU A 879 35.35 22.29 -8.39
C GLU A 879 34.13 22.36 -7.46
N GLU A 880 33.59 23.57 -7.23
CA GLU A 880 32.35 23.78 -6.46
C GLU A 880 31.09 23.34 -7.23
N LYS A 881 31.23 22.52 -8.26
CA LYS A 881 30.13 22.06 -9.09
C LYS A 881 29.70 20.67 -8.62
N ASP A 882 28.51 20.58 -8.03
CA ASP A 882 27.82 19.28 -7.93
C ASP A 882 27.75 18.65 -9.33
N GLU A 883 28.07 17.35 -9.44
CA GLU A 883 27.93 16.60 -10.69
C GLU A 883 26.48 16.65 -11.20
N GLU A 884 26.30 17.17 -12.41
CA GLU A 884 24.99 17.20 -13.07
C GLU A 884 24.60 15.81 -13.58
N PHE A 885 23.29 15.52 -13.58
CA PHE A 885 22.79 14.25 -14.11
C PHE A 885 23.12 14.13 -15.61
N PRO A 886 23.62 12.99 -16.10
CA PRO A 886 24.05 12.87 -17.49
C PRO A 886 22.92 13.20 -18.48
N GLU A 887 23.13 14.21 -19.33
CA GLU A 887 22.20 14.53 -20.43
C GLU A 887 22.12 13.35 -21.40
N GLN A 888 20.90 12.94 -21.76
CA GLN A 888 20.63 11.84 -22.69
C GLN A 888 20.83 12.32 -24.13
N LYS A 889 21.54 11.56 -24.97
CA LYS A 889 21.73 11.89 -26.39
C LYS A 889 20.42 11.68 -27.14
N ALA A 890 20.10 12.56 -28.09
CA ALA A 890 18.94 12.41 -28.96
C ALA A 890 19.01 11.06 -29.72
N GLY A 891 18.06 10.16 -29.44
CA GLY A 891 18.01 8.80 -30.01
C GLY A 891 18.11 7.66 -28.99
N ASP A 892 18.50 7.94 -27.75
CA ASP A 892 18.42 6.95 -26.65
C ASP A 892 16.95 6.77 -26.23
N MET A 893 16.51 5.53 -25.99
CA MET A 893 15.13 5.22 -25.57
C MET A 893 14.85 5.87 -24.21
N VAL A 894 14.07 6.96 -24.22
CA VAL A 894 13.87 7.87 -23.06
C VAL A 894 13.15 7.19 -21.87
N ASN A 895 12.45 6.08 -22.10
CA ASN A 895 11.49 5.50 -21.17
C ASN A 895 11.91 4.15 -20.55
N GLU A 896 13.11 4.08 -19.98
CA GLU A 896 13.54 2.88 -19.26
C GLU A 896 13.24 2.97 -17.77
N PRO A 897 12.65 1.94 -17.16
CA PRO A 897 12.25 2.01 -15.75
C PRO A 897 13.42 2.23 -14.78
N MET A 898 14.61 1.71 -15.08
CA MET A 898 15.81 1.89 -14.23
C MET A 898 16.40 3.30 -14.34
N MET A 899 16.50 3.86 -15.55
CA MET A 899 16.90 5.26 -15.76
C MET A 899 15.91 6.25 -15.13
N VAL A 900 14.61 5.96 -15.24
CA VAL A 900 13.56 6.75 -14.58
C VAL A 900 13.73 6.72 -13.06
N ALA A 901 14.00 5.55 -12.47
CA ALA A 901 14.24 5.44 -11.02
C ALA A 901 15.50 6.22 -10.57
N ALA A 902 16.58 6.14 -11.35
CA ALA A 902 17.80 6.91 -11.11
C ALA A 902 17.52 8.43 -11.11
N ARG A 903 16.82 8.92 -12.15
CA ARG A 903 16.45 10.33 -12.26
C ARG A 903 15.57 10.78 -11.09
N GLN A 904 14.61 9.96 -10.66
CA GLN A 904 13.72 10.28 -9.53
C GLN A 904 14.45 10.45 -8.19
N LEU A 905 15.49 9.65 -7.93
CA LEU A 905 16.34 9.81 -6.76
C LEU A 905 17.17 11.09 -6.88
N HIS A 906 17.78 11.32 -8.05
CA HIS A 906 18.55 12.52 -8.31
C HIS A 906 17.72 13.80 -8.13
N ASP A 907 16.50 13.84 -8.65
CA ASP A 907 15.60 15.00 -8.55
C ASP A 907 15.17 15.30 -7.11
N GLU A 908 15.12 14.29 -6.22
CA GLU A 908 14.91 14.53 -4.81
C GLU A 908 16.18 15.05 -4.12
N ALA A 909 17.32 14.41 -4.37
CA ALA A 909 18.59 14.76 -3.74
C ALA A 909 19.11 16.13 -4.21
N ARG A 910 18.87 16.53 -5.46
CA ARG A 910 19.32 17.81 -6.03
C ARG A 910 18.66 19.03 -5.42
N LYS A 911 17.54 18.86 -4.71
CA LYS A 911 16.86 19.95 -3.99
C LYS A 911 17.72 20.47 -2.83
N TRP A 912 18.72 19.69 -2.41
CA TRP A 912 19.53 19.93 -1.23
C TRP A 912 21.01 20.08 -1.61
N SER A 913 21.73 20.93 -0.87
CA SER A 913 23.19 20.99 -0.96
C SER A 913 23.80 19.71 -0.39
N SER A 914 24.85 19.22 -1.04
CA SER A 914 25.67 18.10 -0.57
C SER A 914 26.65 18.54 0.53
N LYS A 915 26.91 19.85 0.69
CA LYS A 915 27.87 20.40 1.65
C LYS A 915 27.39 20.17 3.08
N GLY A 916 28.14 19.36 3.84
CA GLY A 916 27.78 19.00 5.21
C GLY A 916 26.60 18.02 5.31
N ASN A 917 26.27 17.33 4.20
CA ASN A 917 25.18 16.36 4.16
C ASN A 917 25.55 15.13 3.31
N ASP A 918 26.21 14.17 3.95
CA ASP A 918 26.67 12.94 3.30
C ASP A 918 25.53 12.03 2.84
N ILE A 919 24.32 12.14 3.43
CA ILE A 919 23.13 11.43 2.92
C ILE A 919 22.82 11.91 1.50
N ILE A 920 22.82 13.23 1.27
CA ILE A 920 22.58 13.81 -0.05
C ILE A 920 23.72 13.49 -1.01
N GLY A 921 24.97 13.58 -0.55
CA GLY A 921 26.14 13.18 -1.35
C GLY A 921 26.05 11.73 -1.82
N ALA A 922 25.74 10.79 -0.92
CA ALA A 922 25.58 9.38 -1.26
C ALA A 922 24.37 9.14 -2.18
N ALA A 923 23.23 9.79 -1.93
CA ALA A 923 22.04 9.67 -2.78
C ALA A 923 22.29 10.15 -4.22
N LYS A 924 23.00 11.28 -4.41
CA LYS A 924 23.40 11.77 -5.73
C LYS A 924 24.30 10.76 -6.45
N ARG A 925 25.33 10.24 -5.76
CA ARG A 925 26.22 9.18 -6.31
C ARG A 925 25.45 7.93 -6.72
N MET A 926 24.54 7.45 -5.87
CA MET A 926 23.70 6.28 -6.17
C MET A 926 22.85 6.47 -7.42
N ALA A 927 22.27 7.66 -7.61
CA ALA A 927 21.48 7.96 -8.80
C ALA A 927 22.32 7.93 -10.08
N LEU A 928 23.53 8.50 -10.05
CA LEU A 928 24.46 8.49 -11.19
C LEU A 928 24.90 7.06 -11.55
N LEU A 929 25.28 6.27 -10.55
CA LEU A 929 25.64 4.87 -10.74
C LEU A 929 24.46 4.04 -11.27
N MET A 930 23.23 4.29 -10.79
CA MET A 930 22.05 3.60 -11.31
C MET A 930 21.75 3.95 -12.78
N ALA A 931 22.01 5.20 -13.18
CA ALA A 931 21.92 5.61 -14.58
C ALA A 931 22.97 4.89 -15.46
N GLU A 932 24.18 4.68 -14.94
CA GLU A 932 25.21 3.87 -15.59
C GLU A 932 24.77 2.41 -15.71
N MET A 933 24.21 1.82 -14.64
CA MET A 933 23.67 0.45 -14.65
C MET A 933 22.60 0.26 -15.73
N SER A 934 21.69 1.23 -15.93
CA SER A 934 20.66 1.18 -16.99
C SER A 934 21.24 1.03 -18.40
N ARG A 935 22.44 1.60 -18.64
CA ARG A 935 23.17 1.46 -19.90
C ARG A 935 23.87 0.10 -19.99
N LEU A 936 24.50 -0.34 -18.91
CA LEU A 936 25.26 -1.59 -18.84
C LEU A 936 24.40 -2.84 -19.03
N VAL A 937 23.15 -2.83 -18.56
CA VAL A 937 22.24 -3.98 -18.64
C VAL A 937 21.78 -4.30 -20.07
N ARG A 938 21.90 -3.34 -21.01
CA ARG A 938 21.34 -3.46 -22.38
C ARG A 938 22.36 -3.51 -23.50
N GLY A 939 23.60 -3.05 -23.28
CA GLY A 939 24.60 -2.96 -24.34
C GLY A 939 24.97 -4.32 -24.92
N GLY A 940 24.96 -4.44 -26.26
CA GLY A 940 25.53 -5.58 -26.99
C GLY A 940 27.05 -5.76 -26.81
N SER A 941 27.73 -4.78 -26.19
CA SER A 941 29.10 -4.87 -25.68
C SER A 941 29.09 -4.93 -24.13
N GLY A 942 28.25 -5.80 -23.56
CA GLY A 942 27.97 -5.88 -22.13
C GLY A 942 29.24 -6.13 -21.30
N ASN A 943 29.81 -5.05 -20.76
CA ASN A 943 30.99 -5.11 -19.91
C ASN A 943 30.59 -5.72 -18.55
N LYS A 944 30.74 -7.05 -18.44
CA LYS A 944 30.33 -7.82 -17.25
C LYS A 944 31.01 -7.29 -15.98
N ARG A 945 32.29 -6.90 -16.11
CA ARG A 945 33.08 -6.30 -15.03
C ARG A 945 32.49 -4.98 -14.56
N ALA A 946 32.13 -4.08 -15.47
CA ALA A 946 31.53 -2.79 -15.14
C ALA A 946 30.17 -2.96 -14.46
N LEU A 947 29.33 -3.90 -14.90
CA LEU A 947 28.03 -4.16 -14.26
C LEU A 947 28.19 -4.60 -12.79
N ILE A 948 29.12 -5.53 -12.53
CA ILE A 948 29.39 -6.01 -11.17
C ILE A 948 29.98 -4.89 -10.30
N GLN A 949 30.88 -4.08 -10.85
CA GLN A 949 31.51 -2.98 -10.12
C GLN A 949 30.49 -1.89 -9.78
N CYS A 950 29.67 -1.49 -10.73
CA CYS A 950 28.59 -0.53 -10.55
C CYS A 950 27.63 -0.97 -9.42
N ALA A 951 27.23 -2.25 -9.38
CA ALA A 951 26.41 -2.78 -8.28
C ALA A 951 27.11 -2.72 -6.90
N LYS A 952 28.42 -2.99 -6.85
CA LYS A 952 29.22 -2.88 -5.62
C LYS A 952 29.31 -1.45 -5.12
N ASP A 953 29.47 -0.48 -6.02
CA ASP A 953 29.57 0.93 -5.67
C ASP A 953 28.22 1.50 -5.20
N ILE A 954 27.11 1.09 -5.84
CA ILE A 954 25.75 1.40 -5.37
C ILE A 954 25.56 0.83 -3.96
N ALA A 955 25.96 -0.41 -3.73
CA ALA A 955 25.81 -1.04 -2.43
C ALA A 955 26.57 -0.30 -1.32
N LYS A 956 27.83 0.07 -1.59
CA LYS A 956 28.66 0.83 -0.65
C LYS A 956 28.07 2.20 -0.31
N ALA A 957 27.56 2.92 -1.31
CA ALA A 957 26.88 4.20 -1.08
C ALA A 957 25.55 4.01 -0.31
N SER A 958 24.82 2.91 -0.55
CA SER A 958 23.59 2.59 0.18
C SER A 958 23.82 2.31 1.67
N ASP A 959 24.96 1.70 2.01
CA ASP A 959 25.35 1.44 3.41
C ASP A 959 25.63 2.73 4.16
N GLU A 960 26.24 3.71 3.48
CA GLU A 960 26.48 5.06 4.00
C GLU A 960 25.17 5.78 4.31
N VAL A 961 24.20 5.78 3.38
CA VAL A 961 22.85 6.33 3.61
C VAL A 961 22.20 5.67 4.82
N THR A 962 22.21 4.34 4.89
CA THR A 962 21.59 3.58 5.98
C THR A 962 22.21 3.92 7.34
N ARG A 963 23.55 3.97 7.41
CA ARG A 963 24.29 4.30 8.63
C ARG A 963 23.93 5.70 9.14
N LEU A 964 23.92 6.68 8.26
CA LEU A 964 23.63 8.07 8.60
C LEU A 964 22.15 8.26 8.99
N ALA A 965 21.23 7.65 8.25
CA ALA A 965 19.80 7.68 8.54
C ALA A 965 19.49 7.08 9.92
N LYS A 966 20.15 5.98 10.31
CA LYS A 966 20.02 5.41 11.65
C LYS A 966 20.51 6.34 12.76
N GLU A 967 21.57 7.11 12.50
CA GLU A 967 22.04 8.11 13.48
C GLU A 967 21.07 9.30 13.61
N VAL A 968 20.51 9.78 12.49
CA VAL A 968 19.44 10.79 12.51
C VAL A 968 18.22 10.28 13.30
N ALA A 969 17.78 9.04 13.02
CA ALA A 969 16.67 8.41 13.72
C ALA A 969 16.92 8.32 15.22
N LYS A 970 18.14 7.96 15.64
CA LYS A 970 18.53 7.85 17.05
C LYS A 970 18.44 9.18 17.81
N GLN A 971 18.62 10.30 17.12
CA GLN A 971 18.61 11.64 17.72
C GLN A 971 17.25 12.34 17.63
N CYS A 972 16.34 11.78 16.84
CA CYS A 972 14.97 12.27 16.73
C CYS A 972 14.19 12.02 18.03
N THR A 973 13.58 13.08 18.56
CA THR A 973 12.72 13.06 19.74
C THR A 973 11.28 12.68 19.42
N ASP A 974 10.89 12.65 18.15
CA ASP A 974 9.57 12.22 17.71
C ASP A 974 9.58 10.71 17.40
N LYS A 975 8.86 9.91 18.20
CA LYS A 975 8.84 8.45 18.08
C LYS A 975 8.24 7.98 16.75
N ARG A 976 7.22 8.67 16.22
CA ARG A 976 6.55 8.32 14.97
C ARG A 976 7.50 8.53 13.79
N ILE A 977 8.09 9.73 13.68
CA ILE A 977 9.05 10.05 12.61
C ILE A 977 10.26 9.12 12.68
N ARG A 978 10.80 8.88 13.88
CA ARG A 978 11.90 7.92 14.09
C ARG A 978 11.55 6.51 13.60
N THR A 979 10.36 6.03 13.93
CA THR A 979 9.92 4.68 13.54
C THR A 979 9.75 4.58 12.02
N ASN A 980 9.16 5.60 11.39
CA ASN A 980 9.00 5.65 9.93
C ASN A 980 10.35 5.66 9.20
N LEU A 981 11.30 6.48 9.66
CA LEU A 981 12.66 6.54 9.11
C LEU A 981 13.35 5.17 9.20
N LEU A 982 13.27 4.50 10.35
CA LEU A 982 13.85 3.17 10.53
C LEU A 982 13.19 2.13 9.61
N GLN A 983 11.85 2.12 9.53
CA GLN A 983 11.12 1.19 8.68
C GLN A 983 11.51 1.27 7.20
N VAL A 984 11.81 2.48 6.70
CA VAL A 984 12.26 2.68 5.32
C VAL A 984 13.74 2.35 5.17
N CYS A 985 14.62 2.89 6.02
CA CYS A 985 16.06 2.73 5.84
C CYS A 985 16.55 1.29 6.07
N GLU A 986 15.85 0.50 6.90
CA GLU A 986 16.22 -0.89 7.18
C GLU A 986 15.93 -1.85 6.02
N ARG A 987 15.18 -1.40 5.00
CA ARG A 987 14.99 -2.15 3.75
C ARG A 987 16.20 -2.07 2.83
N ILE A 988 16.97 -0.99 2.91
CA ILE A 988 18.07 -0.68 1.98
C ILE A 988 19.15 -1.78 1.97
N PRO A 989 19.65 -2.31 3.11
CA PRO A 989 20.70 -3.32 3.11
C PRO A 989 20.32 -4.59 2.35
N THR A 990 19.12 -5.12 2.60
CA THR A 990 18.59 -6.30 1.90
C THR A 990 18.43 -6.03 0.40
N ILE A 991 17.81 -4.91 0.01
CA ILE A 991 17.61 -4.59 -1.42
C ILE A 991 18.97 -4.46 -2.13
N SER A 992 19.95 -3.84 -1.49
CA SER A 992 21.33 -3.69 -1.97
C SER A 992 22.06 -5.04 -2.12
N THR A 993 21.91 -5.95 -1.16
CA THR A 993 22.45 -7.31 -1.26
C THR A 993 21.83 -8.08 -2.42
N GLN A 994 20.51 -8.00 -2.58
CA GLN A 994 19.81 -8.58 -3.72
C GLN A 994 20.30 -7.97 -5.05
N LEU A 995 20.54 -6.65 -5.11
CA LEU A 995 21.08 -5.99 -6.30
C LEU A 995 22.45 -6.58 -6.71
N LYS A 996 23.34 -6.83 -5.74
CA LYS A 996 24.66 -7.48 -5.99
C LYS A 996 24.49 -8.88 -6.57
N ILE A 997 23.58 -9.69 -6.00
CA ILE A 997 23.30 -11.05 -6.47
C ILE A 997 22.73 -11.02 -7.89
N LEU A 998 21.68 -10.23 -8.12
CA LEU A 998 21.02 -10.10 -9.43
C LEU A 998 21.97 -9.57 -10.51
N SER A 999 22.79 -8.58 -10.19
CA SER A 999 23.80 -8.04 -11.12
C SER A 999 24.84 -9.10 -11.49
N THR A 1000 25.25 -9.93 -10.54
CA THR A 1000 26.17 -11.06 -10.79
C THR A 1000 25.51 -12.11 -11.67
N VAL A 1001 24.25 -12.47 -11.42
CA VAL A 1001 23.48 -13.39 -12.26
C VAL A 1001 23.36 -12.84 -13.68
N LYS A 1002 22.93 -11.58 -13.85
CA LYS A 1002 22.78 -10.95 -15.16
C LYS A 1002 24.11 -10.89 -15.92
N ALA A 1003 25.21 -10.59 -15.23
CA ALA A 1003 26.55 -10.59 -15.82
C ALA A 1003 26.92 -11.95 -16.43
N THR A 1004 26.53 -13.07 -15.81
CA THR A 1004 26.77 -14.42 -16.38
C THR A 1004 25.99 -14.70 -17.66
N MET A 1005 24.99 -13.88 -18.00
CA MET A 1005 24.07 -14.08 -19.11
C MET A 1005 24.32 -13.13 -20.30
N LEU A 1006 25.11 -12.08 -20.11
CA LEU A 1006 25.39 -11.09 -21.17
C LEU A 1006 26.22 -11.68 -22.32
N GLY A 1007 25.78 -11.43 -23.56
CA GLY A 1007 26.53 -11.76 -24.78
C GLY A 1007 26.52 -13.24 -25.17
N ARG A 1008 25.62 -14.06 -24.61
CA ARG A 1008 25.60 -15.52 -24.80
C ARG A 1008 24.46 -15.97 -25.71
N THR A 1009 24.77 -16.89 -26.63
CA THR A 1009 23.81 -17.43 -27.62
C THR A 1009 23.13 -18.73 -27.17
N ASN A 1010 23.64 -19.39 -26.12
CA ASN A 1010 23.11 -20.64 -25.56
C ASN A 1010 22.10 -20.41 -24.43
N ILE A 1011 21.62 -19.19 -24.25
CA ILE A 1011 20.65 -18.78 -23.23
C ILE A 1011 19.37 -18.38 -23.95
N SER A 1012 18.21 -18.80 -23.46
CA SER A 1012 16.96 -18.30 -24.02
C SER A 1012 16.83 -16.81 -23.74
N GLU A 1013 16.28 -16.07 -24.71
CA GLU A 1013 15.96 -14.65 -24.52
C GLU A 1013 15.06 -14.45 -23.28
N GLU A 1014 14.14 -15.39 -23.04
CA GLU A 1014 13.24 -15.42 -21.89
C GLU A 1014 13.96 -15.46 -20.53
N GLU A 1015 14.98 -16.32 -20.34
CA GLU A 1015 15.74 -16.37 -19.09
C GLU A 1015 16.47 -15.04 -18.83
N SER A 1016 17.04 -14.45 -19.89
CA SER A 1016 17.77 -13.18 -19.82
C SER A 1016 16.84 -11.99 -19.58
N GLU A 1017 15.64 -12.01 -20.16
CA GLU A 1017 14.59 -11.00 -19.98
C GLU A 1017 14.07 -11.03 -18.54
N GLN A 1018 13.70 -12.20 -18.00
CA GLN A 1018 13.26 -12.35 -16.61
C GLN A 1018 14.31 -11.86 -15.60
N ALA A 1019 15.59 -12.21 -15.79
CA ALA A 1019 16.66 -11.71 -14.93
C ALA A 1019 16.79 -10.18 -14.98
N THR A 1020 16.49 -9.58 -16.14
CA THR A 1020 16.46 -8.12 -16.31
C THR A 1020 15.29 -7.50 -15.57
N GLU A 1021 14.09 -8.07 -15.70
CA GLU A 1021 12.89 -7.59 -15.01
C GLU A 1021 13.08 -7.59 -13.48
N MET A 1022 13.64 -8.67 -12.92
CA MET A 1022 13.95 -8.75 -11.50
C MET A 1022 14.95 -7.67 -11.05
N LEU A 1023 16.01 -7.46 -11.85
CA LEU A 1023 17.03 -6.44 -11.58
C LEU A 1023 16.44 -5.03 -11.64
N VAL A 1024 15.61 -4.76 -12.65
CA VAL A 1024 14.91 -3.47 -12.81
C VAL A 1024 13.99 -3.20 -11.62
N HIS A 1025 13.18 -4.16 -11.21
CA HIS A 1025 12.27 -4.00 -10.07
C HIS A 1025 13.04 -3.78 -8.75
N ASN A 1026 14.12 -4.54 -8.52
CA ASN A 1026 14.98 -4.34 -7.36
C ASN A 1026 15.64 -2.94 -7.36
N ALA A 1027 16.13 -2.47 -8.52
CA ALA A 1027 16.68 -1.13 -8.68
C ALA A 1027 15.65 -0.03 -8.38
N GLN A 1028 14.41 -0.16 -8.88
CA GLN A 1028 13.32 0.78 -8.58
C GLN A 1028 13.04 0.87 -7.08
N ASN A 1029 12.98 -0.28 -6.40
CA ASN A 1029 12.76 -0.34 -4.96
C ASN A 1029 13.90 0.29 -4.16
N LEU A 1030 15.15 0.11 -4.60
CA LEU A 1030 16.30 0.74 -3.95
C LEU A 1030 16.24 2.26 -4.06
N MET A 1031 16.04 2.78 -5.27
CA MET A 1031 15.96 4.23 -5.50
C MET A 1031 14.80 4.85 -4.73
N GLN A 1032 13.64 4.19 -4.70
CA GLN A 1032 12.48 4.65 -3.93
C GLN A 1032 12.74 4.63 -2.42
N SER A 1033 13.35 3.57 -1.88
CA SER A 1033 13.64 3.46 -0.44
C SER A 1033 14.68 4.51 0.01
N VAL A 1034 15.70 4.77 -0.81
CA VAL A 1034 16.70 5.82 -0.53
C VAL A 1034 16.04 7.20 -0.60
N LYS A 1035 15.18 7.44 -1.59
CA LYS A 1035 14.44 8.68 -1.74
C LYS A 1035 13.55 8.97 -0.54
N GLU A 1036 12.79 7.98 -0.08
CA GLU A 1036 11.97 8.09 1.14
C GLU A 1036 12.83 8.31 2.37
N THR A 1037 13.98 7.63 2.48
CA THR A 1037 14.94 7.84 3.58
C THR A 1037 15.47 9.27 3.60
N VAL A 1038 15.76 9.89 2.46
CA VAL A 1038 16.18 11.30 2.39
C VAL A 1038 15.10 12.23 2.96
N ARG A 1039 13.83 12.00 2.59
CA ARG A 1039 12.70 12.82 3.08
C ARG A 1039 12.46 12.63 4.57
N GLU A 1040 12.42 11.39 5.05
CA GLU A 1040 12.21 11.09 6.47
C GLU A 1040 13.38 11.54 7.34
N ALA A 1041 14.62 11.50 6.83
CA ALA A 1041 15.79 12.03 7.53
C ALA A 1041 15.75 13.55 7.65
N GLU A 1042 15.25 14.26 6.63
CA GLU A 1042 15.01 15.70 6.69
C GLU A 1042 13.91 16.04 7.69
N ALA A 1043 12.77 15.35 7.64
CA ALA A 1043 11.67 15.53 8.59
C ALA A 1043 12.13 15.28 10.04
N ALA A 1044 12.90 14.21 10.27
CA ALA A 1044 13.49 13.90 11.57
C ALA A 1044 14.46 14.97 12.06
N SER A 1045 15.13 15.67 11.14
CA SER A 1045 16.13 16.68 11.49
C SER A 1045 15.56 17.91 12.21
N ILE A 1046 14.25 18.16 12.03
CA ILE A 1046 13.53 19.28 12.68
C ILE A 1046 13.28 18.96 14.16
N LYS A 1047 13.23 17.68 14.54
CA LYS A 1047 12.90 17.20 15.89
C LYS A 1047 14.10 16.50 16.53
N ILE A 1048 15.28 17.09 16.44
CA ILE A 1048 16.51 16.58 17.06
C ILE A 1048 16.59 17.05 18.53
N ARG A 1049 17.20 16.22 19.39
CA ARG A 1049 17.53 16.60 20.77
C ARG A 1049 18.37 17.88 20.85
N THR A 1050 18.08 18.75 21.81
CA THR A 1050 18.77 20.02 22.03
C THR A 1050 20.27 19.89 22.37
N ASP A 1051 20.71 18.71 22.82
CA ASP A 1051 22.11 18.37 23.13
C ASP A 1051 22.78 17.48 22.07
N ALA A 1052 22.16 17.33 20.90
CA ALA A 1052 22.67 16.44 19.85
C ALA A 1052 24.02 16.92 19.27
N GLY A 1053 25.02 16.03 19.30
CA GLY A 1053 26.36 16.29 18.76
C GLY A 1053 26.52 15.99 17.26
N PHE A 1054 25.47 15.52 16.57
CA PHE A 1054 25.49 15.23 15.14
C PHE A 1054 24.30 15.92 14.48
N THR A 1055 24.53 16.71 13.44
CA THR A 1055 23.44 17.31 12.68
C THR A 1055 23.88 17.45 11.23
N LEU A 1056 23.08 16.91 10.32
CA LEU A 1056 23.30 17.08 8.88
C LEU A 1056 22.79 18.46 8.45
N HIS A 1057 23.48 19.11 7.53
CA HIS A 1057 23.09 20.43 7.03
C HIS A 1057 22.01 20.30 5.93
N TRP A 1058 20.78 20.62 6.28
CA TRP A 1058 19.65 20.62 5.35
C TRP A 1058 19.43 22.03 4.80
N VAL A 1059 20.10 22.35 3.68
CA VAL A 1059 19.98 23.64 3.00
C VAL A 1059 19.49 23.42 1.57
N ARG A 1060 18.42 24.13 1.19
CA ARG A 1060 17.91 24.13 -0.18
C ARG A 1060 18.96 24.70 -1.12
N LYS A 1061 19.18 24.04 -2.26
CA LYS A 1061 20.08 24.54 -3.29
C LYS A 1061 19.49 25.82 -3.91
N THR A 1062 20.29 26.87 -3.96
CA THR A 1062 19.92 28.19 -4.52
C THR A 1062 21.03 28.70 -5.43
N PRO A 1063 20.80 29.69 -6.30
CA PRO A 1063 21.85 30.24 -7.16
C PRO A 1063 23.13 30.66 -6.41
N TRP A 1064 23.00 31.11 -5.16
CA TRP A 1064 24.09 31.54 -4.27
C TRP A 1064 24.58 30.47 -3.29
N TYR A 1065 23.93 29.30 -3.21
CA TYR A 1065 24.31 28.17 -2.37
C TYR A 1065 24.26 26.89 -3.21
N GLN A 1066 25.33 26.69 -4.00
CA GLN A 1066 25.50 25.58 -4.93
C GLN A 1066 25.90 24.28 -4.24
#